data_AF-A0A7K3D8J2-F1
#
_entry.id   AF-A0A7K3D8J2-F1
#
_cell.length_a   1.000
_cell.length_b   1.000
_cell.length_c   1.000
_cell.angle_alpha   90.00
_cell.angle_beta   90.00
_cell.angle_gamma   90.00
#
_symmetry.space_group_name_H-M   'P 1'
#
loop_
_entity.id
_entity.type
_entity.pdbx_description
1 polymer ?
#
loop_
_entity_poly.entity_id
_entity_poly.type
_entity_poly.pdbx_seq_one_letter_code
_entity_poly.pdbx_strand_id
1 'polypeptide(L)'
;MVVLGSPGSGKSVLAVCCTLDLLRRRTPGTPVPVIFPLAAWDPGTAPLRTWLIERLVTEYRPLAATSDGTPLAAALLDAGLITPVLDGFDELPPALYGTAMRALNAALDDDMPVLVTSRTTAWRTTVECSDVLTGAEVLELLPLEFTEATSYLERTARPLRGPRGHRTTVWTPVLDTLRQDARAPAAGALLQILSNPLMVTLARTAYGDASRDPQELLDDPRFATKAGIEEHLLDAFVPAVFGETDADARWRAADAGRWLAWLARELERRGSKRLAWWELYLCVPRMLRLAAPALLAQTLTFVLAAPILLSSVGGDVFVFDDKPSLAANLVGNLVGFAGGLALLLPVSAARREGRTALPRQLTVCMATAAAATLGYGLSGGSVQFGLQFGTVTDGWVAELFGGAVFGVLIALYFGVAGLARHAVPLGLPWAGSPTGRLAARAGSGLLALAGLVMVEPWLRGHDLGTWPTVAGALCFAAALCLWAAAGRQGVRTGVAPAGEGRIARRFVTGLLHGWAVCLLVGVAAGGTVGAVACAFSAVETSRAPDLEGRRLGKWTHRETPDGVRTVASSTEITVILVYPQPGAHPTAYPRGSRPPDCGRLCESSDTPVTFRVAGGDLRILVDGHPAANAVNMLPELPEQSRTWLAQSAARHPLDRFLLPGVMGGVLIALVGGPASGLYRALSTPSDLIRAANPQATLRTDRMASLSRSGVVAVMTGGVCSVLAWVFASRGGLDHVAAQMWVPMGTAALALTAWGQLAVARIWLALTGRLPWRLMTFLDEAHRRGVLRQSGAHYEFRHLRMQQRLAAGAQAPQEDPRTTEPTVPTA
;
A
#
# COMPACT_ATOMS: atom_id res chain seq x y z
N MET A 1 44.02 -1.63 -8.00
CA MET A 1 44.22 -3.06 -7.66
C MET A 1 42.92 -3.83 -7.87
N VAL A 2 43.00 -5.06 -8.37
CA VAL A 2 41.85 -5.96 -8.60
C VAL A 2 42.08 -7.28 -7.87
N VAL A 3 41.09 -7.74 -7.11
CA VAL A 3 41.12 -9.01 -6.37
C VAL A 3 40.14 -10.01 -6.99
N LEU A 4 40.70 -11.05 -7.58
CA LEU A 4 40.00 -12.16 -8.21
C LEU A 4 39.87 -13.36 -7.27
N GLY A 5 39.13 -14.38 -7.71
CA GLY A 5 38.99 -15.64 -7.02
C GLY A 5 37.67 -16.34 -7.33
N SER A 6 37.56 -17.60 -6.95
CA SER A 6 36.37 -18.44 -7.16
C SER A 6 35.14 -17.99 -6.32
N PRO A 7 33.92 -18.48 -6.63
CA PRO A 7 32.75 -18.26 -5.77
C PRO A 7 32.98 -18.83 -4.36
N GLY A 8 32.80 -18.02 -3.32
CA GLY A 8 33.06 -18.40 -1.93
C GLY A 8 34.49 -18.17 -1.43
N SER A 9 35.44 -17.74 -2.29
CA SER A 9 36.86 -17.52 -1.96
C SER A 9 37.16 -16.43 -0.92
N GLY A 10 36.15 -15.79 -0.32
CA GLY A 10 36.36 -14.76 0.71
C GLY A 10 36.60 -13.33 0.21
N LYS A 11 36.47 -13.02 -1.09
CA LYS A 11 36.68 -11.66 -1.65
C LYS A 11 36.06 -10.51 -0.85
N SER A 12 34.76 -10.55 -0.55
CA SER A 12 34.10 -9.51 0.26
C SER A 12 34.60 -9.47 1.72
N VAL A 13 35.08 -10.60 2.26
CA VAL A 13 35.72 -10.62 3.59
C VAL A 13 37.09 -9.94 3.52
N LEU A 14 37.88 -10.20 2.47
CA LEU A 14 39.13 -9.47 2.22
C LEU A 14 38.88 -7.97 2.04
N ALA A 15 37.86 -7.56 1.28
CA ALA A 15 37.50 -6.16 1.10
C ALA A 15 37.18 -5.48 2.45
N VAL A 16 36.43 -6.15 3.32
CA VAL A 16 36.13 -5.68 4.68
C VAL A 16 37.39 -5.63 5.56
N CYS A 17 38.21 -6.69 5.59
CA CYS A 17 39.45 -6.72 6.37
C CYS A 17 40.44 -5.65 5.91
N CYS A 18 40.65 -5.51 4.60
CA CYS A 18 41.48 -4.47 4.00
C CYS A 18 40.99 -3.07 4.39
N THR A 19 39.68 -2.81 4.28
CA THR A 19 39.06 -1.54 4.71
C THR A 19 39.32 -1.27 6.20
N LEU A 20 39.14 -2.27 7.07
CA LEU A 20 39.38 -2.13 8.51
C LEU A 20 40.86 -1.91 8.86
N ASP A 21 41.79 -2.56 8.17
CA ASP A 21 43.22 -2.42 8.40
C ASP A 21 43.77 -1.09 7.84
N LEU A 22 43.25 -0.63 6.71
CA LEU A 22 43.49 0.72 6.21
C LEU A 22 42.98 1.77 7.22
N LEU A 23 41.76 1.61 7.75
CA LEU A 23 41.21 2.50 8.80
C LEU A 23 42.05 2.49 10.09
N ARG A 24 42.58 1.32 10.51
CA ARG A 24 43.46 1.20 11.69
C ARG A 24 44.80 1.91 11.52
N ARG A 25 45.33 1.97 10.30
CA ARG A 25 46.62 2.63 9.97
C ARG A 25 46.46 4.10 9.58
N ARG A 26 45.23 4.57 9.38
CA ARG A 26 44.91 5.90 8.86
C ARG A 26 45.31 7.01 9.85
N THR A 27 46.09 7.98 9.37
CA THR A 27 46.40 9.22 10.10
C THR A 27 45.45 10.37 9.72
N PRO A 28 45.27 11.40 10.56
CA PRO A 28 44.49 12.58 10.19
C PRO A 28 44.99 13.20 8.88
N GLY A 29 44.06 13.60 8.00
CA GLY A 29 44.38 14.14 6.67
C GLY A 29 44.57 13.09 5.56
N THR A 30 44.73 11.80 5.87
CA THR A 30 44.85 10.74 4.83
C THR A 30 43.48 10.21 4.39
N PRO A 31 43.39 9.55 3.20
CA PRO A 31 42.12 9.10 2.63
C PRO A 31 41.34 8.12 3.52
N VAL A 32 40.01 8.13 3.39
CA VAL A 32 39.11 7.20 4.07
C VAL A 32 38.69 6.09 3.10
N PRO A 33 38.98 4.81 3.37
CA PRO A 33 38.47 3.71 2.55
C PRO A 33 36.97 3.51 2.79
N VAL A 34 36.21 3.38 1.71
CA VAL A 34 34.73 3.20 1.75
C VAL A 34 34.34 2.07 0.80
N ILE A 35 33.50 1.15 1.28
CA ILE A 35 33.04 -0.01 0.48
C ILE A 35 31.78 0.35 -0.30
N PHE A 36 31.82 0.12 -1.61
CA PHE A 36 30.76 0.40 -2.57
C PHE A 36 30.32 -0.93 -3.25
N PRO A 37 29.10 -1.43 -2.98
CA PRO A 37 28.59 -2.62 -3.67
C PRO A 37 28.26 -2.32 -5.15
N LEU A 38 29.03 -2.90 -6.07
CA LEU A 38 28.94 -2.58 -7.50
C LEU A 38 27.62 -3.01 -8.16
N ALA A 39 26.93 -3.98 -7.57
CA ALA A 39 25.58 -4.41 -7.96
C ALA A 39 24.50 -3.29 -7.95
N ALA A 40 24.82 -2.11 -7.42
CA ALA A 40 23.93 -0.94 -7.39
C ALA A 40 24.35 0.18 -8.38
N TRP A 41 25.37 -0.05 -9.20
CA TRP A 41 25.79 0.86 -10.28
C TRP A 41 25.17 0.43 -11.61
N ASP A 42 24.64 1.40 -12.37
CA ASP A 42 24.29 1.21 -13.78
C ASP A 42 25.21 2.09 -14.65
N PRO A 43 26.27 1.51 -15.27
CA PRO A 43 27.22 2.24 -16.11
C PRO A 43 26.59 2.79 -17.40
N GLY A 44 25.38 2.34 -17.77
CA GLY A 44 24.65 2.88 -18.92
C GLY A 44 23.91 4.19 -18.62
N THR A 45 23.74 4.56 -17.33
CA THR A 45 22.98 5.75 -16.93
C THR A 45 23.76 6.78 -16.11
N ALA A 46 24.81 6.37 -15.39
CA ALA A 46 25.57 7.26 -14.50
C ALA A 46 27.09 6.97 -14.56
N PRO A 47 27.94 7.99 -14.79
CA PRO A 47 29.39 7.88 -14.65
C PRO A 47 29.79 7.46 -13.23
N LEU A 48 30.93 6.76 -13.10
CA LEU A 48 31.38 6.21 -11.82
C LEU A 48 31.54 7.28 -10.72
N ARG A 49 32.22 8.40 -10.99
CA ARG A 49 32.40 9.50 -10.00
C ARG A 49 31.05 10.04 -9.54
N THR A 50 30.11 10.29 -10.46
CA THR A 50 28.75 10.73 -10.14
C THR A 50 28.03 9.72 -9.24
N TRP A 51 28.08 8.43 -9.57
CA TRP A 51 27.48 7.36 -8.77
C TRP A 51 28.12 7.24 -7.38
N LEU A 52 29.45 7.35 -7.27
CA LEU A 52 30.16 7.35 -5.98
C LEU A 52 29.73 8.53 -5.11
N ILE A 53 29.65 9.75 -5.68
CA ILE A 53 29.17 10.96 -4.99
C ILE A 53 27.73 10.77 -4.52
N GLU A 54 26.83 10.32 -5.41
CA GLU A 54 25.43 10.04 -5.07
C GLU A 54 25.32 8.99 -3.97
N ARG A 55 26.16 7.95 -4.00
CA ARG A 55 26.18 6.89 -3.00
C ARG A 55 26.68 7.42 -1.64
N LEU A 56 27.76 8.19 -1.62
CA LEU A 56 28.30 8.86 -0.43
C LEU A 56 27.29 9.83 0.18
N VAL A 57 26.66 10.70 -0.63
CA VAL A 57 25.56 11.60 -0.24
C VAL A 57 24.34 10.84 0.29
N THR A 58 24.12 9.64 -0.22
CA THR A 58 23.02 8.78 0.24
C THR A 58 23.36 8.15 1.59
N GLU A 59 24.45 7.39 1.69
CA GLU A 59 24.82 6.65 2.91
C GLU A 59 25.34 7.54 4.04
N TYR A 60 26.19 8.52 3.74
CA TYR A 60 26.88 9.38 4.71
C TYR A 60 26.36 10.82 4.62
N ARG A 61 25.16 11.04 5.17
CA ARG A 61 24.40 12.30 5.00
C ARG A 61 25.16 13.62 5.30
N PRO A 62 26.12 13.73 6.25
CA PRO A 62 26.93 14.94 6.40
C PRO A 62 27.67 15.36 5.13
N LEU A 63 28.01 14.41 4.25
CA LEU A 63 28.68 14.66 2.97
C LEU A 63 27.73 15.26 1.90
N ALA A 64 26.44 15.40 2.22
CA ALA A 64 25.46 16.11 1.41
C ALA A 64 25.47 17.63 1.62
N ALA A 65 26.21 18.15 2.61
CA ALA A 65 26.42 19.58 2.79
C ALA A 65 27.15 20.15 1.57
N THR A 66 26.82 21.36 1.13
CA THR A 66 27.44 21.99 -0.06
C THR A 66 28.27 23.21 0.33
N SER A 67 29.49 23.33 -0.20
CA SER A 67 30.19 24.62 -0.31
C SER A 67 30.13 25.06 -1.77
N ASP A 68 29.75 26.31 -2.01
CA ASP A 68 29.77 26.93 -3.35
C ASP A 68 29.03 26.13 -4.45
N GLY A 69 27.97 25.41 -4.05
CA GLY A 69 27.15 24.55 -4.92
C GLY A 69 27.64 23.10 -5.04
N THR A 70 28.87 22.80 -4.64
CA THR A 70 29.48 21.46 -4.73
C THR A 70 29.22 20.65 -3.45
N PRO A 71 28.70 19.42 -3.54
CA PRO A 71 28.56 18.53 -2.37
C PRO A 71 29.92 18.22 -1.73
N LEU A 72 29.97 18.16 -0.40
CA LEU A 72 31.16 17.78 0.36
C LEU A 72 31.65 16.37 -0.03
N ALA A 73 30.74 15.46 -0.39
CA ALA A 73 31.10 14.16 -0.98
C ALA A 73 31.92 14.29 -2.28
N ALA A 74 31.58 15.26 -3.15
CA ALA A 74 32.33 15.54 -4.36
C ALA A 74 33.68 16.17 -4.00
N ALA A 75 33.68 17.22 -3.18
CA ALA A 75 34.92 17.87 -2.73
C ALA A 75 35.91 16.91 -2.04
N LEU A 76 35.43 15.94 -1.25
CA LEU A 76 36.28 14.91 -0.64
C LEU A 76 36.78 13.86 -1.65
N LEU A 77 35.96 13.52 -2.66
CA LEU A 77 36.34 12.56 -3.70
C LEU A 77 37.36 13.19 -4.67
N ASP A 78 37.13 14.44 -5.07
CA ASP A 78 37.98 15.20 -5.98
C ASP A 78 39.29 15.66 -5.30
N ALA A 79 39.34 15.74 -3.97
CA ALA A 79 40.57 15.95 -3.19
C ALA A 79 41.31 14.64 -2.85
N GLY A 80 40.92 13.49 -3.43
CA GLY A 80 41.55 12.18 -3.17
C GLY A 80 41.35 11.64 -1.74
N LEU A 81 40.51 12.28 -0.92
CA LEU A 81 40.32 11.93 0.50
C LEU A 81 39.41 10.71 0.73
N ILE A 82 39.00 10.02 -0.32
CA ILE A 82 38.18 8.81 -0.28
C ILE A 82 38.82 7.75 -1.19
N THR A 83 39.05 6.55 -0.64
CA THR A 83 39.59 5.40 -1.39
C THR A 83 38.44 4.40 -1.67
N PRO A 84 37.94 4.28 -2.91
CA PRO A 84 36.81 3.40 -3.21
C PRO A 84 37.21 1.91 -3.21
N VAL A 85 36.48 1.12 -2.41
CA VAL A 85 36.55 -0.35 -2.40
C VAL A 85 35.30 -0.90 -3.09
N LEU A 86 35.43 -1.19 -4.37
CA LEU A 86 34.39 -1.59 -5.31
C LEU A 86 34.13 -3.12 -5.23
N ASP A 87 33.19 -3.55 -4.38
CA ASP A 87 32.92 -4.98 -4.15
C ASP A 87 31.86 -5.53 -5.13
N GLY A 88 32.21 -6.58 -5.88
CA GLY A 88 31.28 -7.38 -6.69
C GLY A 88 31.06 -6.90 -8.12
N PHE A 89 32.12 -6.71 -8.92
CA PHE A 89 32.00 -6.43 -10.36
C PHE A 89 31.20 -7.53 -11.09
N ASP A 90 31.36 -8.80 -10.70
CA ASP A 90 30.60 -9.94 -11.24
C ASP A 90 29.10 -9.94 -10.88
N GLU A 91 28.64 -9.02 -10.02
CA GLU A 91 27.22 -8.87 -9.73
C GLU A 91 26.48 -7.97 -10.74
N LEU A 92 27.21 -7.26 -11.61
CA LEU A 92 26.63 -6.50 -12.72
C LEU A 92 26.00 -7.43 -13.79
N PRO A 93 25.02 -6.96 -14.57
CA PRO A 93 24.53 -7.70 -15.73
C PRO A 93 25.66 -7.94 -16.76
N PRO A 94 25.87 -9.15 -17.29
CA PRO A 94 26.96 -9.43 -18.24
C PRO A 94 26.97 -8.52 -19.48
N ALA A 95 25.79 -8.12 -19.95
CA ALA A 95 25.64 -7.17 -21.08
C ALA A 95 26.22 -5.77 -20.79
N LEU A 96 26.47 -5.42 -19.54
CA LEU A 96 27.03 -4.13 -19.13
C LEU A 96 28.53 -4.19 -18.80
N TYR A 97 29.17 -5.36 -18.77
CA TYR A 97 30.58 -5.51 -18.38
C TYR A 97 31.53 -4.64 -19.22
N GLY A 98 31.40 -4.65 -20.56
CA GLY A 98 32.25 -3.82 -21.44
C GLY A 98 31.95 -2.31 -21.38
N THR A 99 30.78 -1.91 -20.89
CA THR A 99 30.48 -0.49 -20.60
C THR A 99 31.02 -0.10 -19.23
N ALA A 100 30.91 -0.99 -18.23
CA ALA A 100 31.50 -0.82 -16.91
C ALA A 100 33.03 -0.68 -16.98
N MET A 101 33.71 -1.52 -17.77
CA MET A 101 35.17 -1.46 -17.92
C MET A 101 35.64 -0.13 -18.52
N ARG A 102 35.02 0.32 -19.62
CA ARG A 102 35.32 1.64 -20.22
C ARG A 102 35.00 2.80 -19.27
N ALA A 103 33.92 2.70 -18.50
CA ALA A 103 33.55 3.71 -17.51
C ALA A 103 34.46 3.71 -16.26
N LEU A 104 35.10 2.58 -15.93
CA LEU A 104 36.20 2.52 -14.95
C LEU A 104 37.45 3.18 -15.52
N ASN A 105 37.93 2.75 -16.70
CA ASN A 105 39.09 3.34 -17.39
C ASN A 105 38.98 4.88 -17.57
N ALA A 106 37.78 5.39 -17.86
CA ALA A 106 37.55 6.82 -18.07
C ALA A 106 37.36 7.64 -16.78
N ALA A 107 37.24 7.00 -15.61
CA ALA A 107 36.93 7.68 -14.35
C ALA A 107 38.06 7.63 -13.31
N LEU A 108 39.03 6.72 -13.49
CA LEU A 108 40.17 6.53 -12.60
C LEU A 108 41.36 7.39 -13.06
N ASP A 109 41.95 8.09 -12.11
CA ASP A 109 43.17 8.88 -12.23
C ASP A 109 44.14 8.51 -11.09
N ASP A 110 45.35 9.06 -11.10
CA ASP A 110 46.39 8.76 -10.09
C ASP A 110 45.96 9.16 -8.66
N ASP A 111 45.03 10.11 -8.54
CA ASP A 111 44.46 10.59 -7.27
C ASP A 111 43.28 9.72 -6.76
N MET A 112 42.80 8.74 -7.56
CA MET A 112 41.68 7.84 -7.22
C MET A 112 42.10 6.35 -7.19
N PRO A 113 42.95 5.91 -6.23
CA PRO A 113 43.28 4.51 -6.08
C PRO A 113 42.06 3.68 -5.69
N VAL A 114 41.76 2.63 -6.47
CA VAL A 114 40.63 1.72 -6.21
C VAL A 114 41.05 0.28 -5.96
N LEU A 115 40.27 -0.38 -5.10
CA LEU A 115 40.26 -1.84 -4.93
C LEU A 115 38.98 -2.39 -5.54
N VAL A 116 39.07 -3.21 -6.60
CA VAL A 116 37.92 -3.87 -7.23
C VAL A 116 37.91 -5.35 -6.87
N THR A 117 36.75 -5.93 -6.55
CA THR A 117 36.61 -7.39 -6.42
C THR A 117 35.77 -7.99 -7.56
N SER A 118 36.14 -9.17 -8.04
CA SER A 118 35.40 -9.88 -9.10
C SER A 118 35.61 -11.40 -9.05
N ARG A 119 34.70 -12.18 -9.64
CA ARG A 119 35.00 -13.58 -9.98
C ARG A 119 36.03 -13.64 -11.10
N THR A 120 37.01 -14.53 -10.98
CA THR A 120 38.05 -14.75 -12.00
C THR A 120 37.46 -14.98 -13.40
N THR A 121 36.40 -15.77 -13.50
CA THR A 121 35.73 -16.06 -14.78
C THR A 121 35.06 -14.83 -15.40
N ALA A 122 34.30 -14.07 -14.60
CA ALA A 122 33.61 -12.86 -15.08
C ALA A 122 34.60 -11.77 -15.52
N TRP A 123 35.69 -11.59 -14.76
CA TRP A 123 36.76 -10.67 -15.12
C TRP A 123 37.46 -11.10 -16.41
N ARG A 124 37.85 -12.38 -16.54
CA ARG A 124 38.49 -12.93 -17.74
C ARG A 124 37.62 -12.73 -18.99
N THR A 125 36.34 -13.11 -18.95
CA THR A 125 35.41 -12.90 -20.07
C THR A 125 35.23 -11.42 -20.41
N THR A 126 35.30 -10.51 -19.43
CA THR A 126 35.24 -9.07 -19.69
C THR A 126 36.47 -8.59 -20.47
N VAL A 127 37.66 -9.02 -20.06
CA VAL A 127 38.93 -8.70 -20.73
C VAL A 127 38.99 -9.31 -22.14
N GLU A 128 38.50 -10.54 -22.32
CA GLU A 128 38.46 -11.24 -23.61
C GLU A 128 37.47 -10.61 -24.60
N CYS A 129 36.35 -10.05 -24.12
CA CYS A 129 35.27 -9.53 -24.97
C CYS A 129 35.15 -8.01 -25.02
N SER A 130 36.02 -7.25 -24.32
CA SER A 130 35.95 -5.78 -24.33
C SER A 130 37.31 -5.09 -24.19
N ASP A 131 37.68 -4.67 -22.99
CA ASP A 131 38.83 -3.80 -22.69
C ASP A 131 39.53 -4.27 -21.40
N VAL A 132 40.76 -3.81 -21.17
CA VAL A 132 41.54 -4.07 -19.95
C VAL A 132 41.46 -2.90 -18.99
N LEU A 133 41.51 -3.14 -17.67
CA LEU A 133 41.68 -2.05 -16.71
C LEU A 133 43.16 -1.61 -16.72
N THR A 134 43.45 -0.45 -17.32
CA THR A 134 44.83 0.02 -17.49
C THR A 134 45.50 0.27 -16.13
N GLY A 135 46.76 -0.15 -15.98
CA GLY A 135 47.53 0.00 -14.73
C GLY A 135 47.06 -0.89 -13.56
N ALA A 136 46.15 -1.84 -13.78
CA ALA A 136 45.62 -2.68 -12.72
C ALA A 136 46.61 -3.79 -12.29
N GLU A 137 47.14 -3.70 -11.08
CA GLU A 137 47.69 -4.87 -10.36
C GLU A 137 46.55 -5.85 -10.05
N VAL A 138 46.70 -7.12 -10.45
CA VAL A 138 45.69 -8.18 -10.30
C VAL A 138 46.20 -9.25 -9.35
N LEU A 139 45.48 -9.45 -8.24
CA LEU A 139 45.74 -10.51 -7.25
C LEU A 139 44.64 -11.57 -7.35
N GLU A 140 44.99 -12.86 -7.41
CA GLU A 140 44.01 -13.94 -7.35
C GLU A 140 44.05 -14.66 -5.99
N LEU A 141 42.88 -14.76 -5.35
CA LEU A 141 42.73 -15.55 -4.13
C LEU A 141 42.79 -17.04 -4.44
N LEU A 142 43.87 -17.67 -3.99
CA LEU A 142 44.08 -19.11 -4.05
C LEU A 142 43.08 -19.88 -3.14
N PRO A 143 42.84 -21.18 -3.39
CA PRO A 143 42.11 -22.04 -2.47
C PRO A 143 42.84 -22.15 -1.12
N LEU A 144 42.08 -22.39 -0.03
CA LEU A 144 42.66 -22.65 1.29
C LEU A 144 43.53 -23.90 1.28
N GLU A 145 44.64 -23.85 2.01
CA GLU A 145 45.40 -25.06 2.30
C GLU A 145 44.65 -25.95 3.30
N PHE A 146 44.85 -27.27 3.19
CA PHE A 146 44.22 -28.23 4.10
C PHE A 146 44.64 -28.02 5.56
N THR A 147 45.87 -27.54 5.79
CA THR A 147 46.43 -27.10 7.08
C THR A 147 45.64 -25.96 7.71
N GLU A 148 45.26 -24.95 6.92
CA GLU A 148 44.46 -23.81 7.36
C GLU A 148 43.02 -24.22 7.69
N ALA A 149 42.39 -25.01 6.81
CA ALA A 149 41.04 -25.53 7.01
C ALA A 149 40.95 -26.40 8.28
N THR A 150 41.94 -27.29 8.47
CA THR A 150 42.14 -28.10 9.69
C THR A 150 42.20 -27.21 10.93
N SER A 151 43.16 -26.26 10.96
CA SER A 151 43.39 -25.37 12.10
C SER A 151 42.15 -24.55 12.45
N TYR A 152 41.40 -24.11 11.43
CA TYR A 152 40.14 -23.39 11.63
C TYR A 152 39.06 -24.28 12.25
N LEU A 153 38.84 -25.50 11.74
CA LEU A 153 37.83 -26.43 12.26
C LEU A 153 38.15 -26.88 13.70
N GLU A 154 39.38 -27.32 13.98
CA GLU A 154 39.80 -27.76 15.32
C GLU A 154 39.74 -26.62 16.37
N ARG A 155 40.03 -25.39 15.96
CA ARG A 155 39.97 -24.21 16.83
C ARG A 155 38.54 -23.78 17.16
N THR A 156 37.59 -23.98 16.24
CA THR A 156 36.23 -23.43 16.33
C THR A 156 35.14 -24.44 16.68
N ALA A 157 35.40 -25.75 16.53
CA ALA A 157 34.51 -26.80 17.01
C ALA A 157 34.56 -26.93 18.54
N ARG A 158 33.47 -27.44 19.13
CA ARG A 158 33.39 -27.68 20.58
C ARG A 158 34.51 -28.62 21.05
N PRO A 159 35.29 -28.26 22.09
CA PRO A 159 36.33 -29.14 22.62
C PRO A 159 35.71 -30.35 23.34
N LEU A 160 36.17 -31.53 22.97
CA LEU A 160 35.90 -32.81 23.61
C LEU A 160 37.16 -33.30 24.34
N ARG A 161 36.98 -34.19 25.32
CA ARG A 161 38.10 -34.87 26.00
C ARG A 161 38.44 -36.14 25.23
N GLY A 162 39.61 -36.16 24.60
CA GLY A 162 40.11 -37.35 23.90
C GLY A 162 40.74 -38.38 24.84
N PRO A 163 41.10 -39.56 24.31
CA PRO A 163 41.95 -40.52 25.01
C PRO A 163 43.22 -39.82 25.53
N ARG A 164 43.67 -40.19 26.74
CA ARG A 164 44.82 -39.55 27.43
C ARG A 164 44.66 -38.05 27.71
N GLY A 165 43.43 -37.52 27.78
CA GLY A 165 43.15 -36.16 28.26
C GLY A 165 43.50 -35.02 27.30
N HIS A 166 43.89 -35.32 26.07
CA HIS A 166 44.18 -34.30 25.06
C HIS A 166 42.88 -33.64 24.56
N ARG A 167 42.94 -32.35 24.19
CA ARG A 167 41.82 -31.65 23.56
C ARG A 167 41.61 -32.22 22.16
N THR A 168 40.43 -32.80 21.93
CA THR A 168 39.99 -33.28 20.62
C THR A 168 38.71 -32.56 20.19
N THR A 169 38.23 -32.79 18.98
CA THR A 169 36.95 -32.26 18.46
C THR A 169 36.24 -33.33 17.64
N VAL A 170 34.96 -33.12 17.31
CA VAL A 170 34.22 -34.00 16.38
C VAL A 170 34.89 -34.12 15.01
N TRP A 171 35.65 -33.10 14.59
CA TRP A 171 36.36 -33.11 13.31
C TRP A 171 37.66 -33.89 13.33
N THR A 172 38.26 -34.13 14.49
CA THR A 172 39.61 -34.70 14.60
C THR A 172 39.71 -36.08 13.93
N PRO A 173 38.79 -37.04 14.10
CA PRO A 173 38.85 -38.33 13.40
C PRO A 173 38.79 -38.20 11.87
N VAL A 174 37.93 -37.31 11.35
CA VAL A 174 37.79 -37.06 9.90
C VAL A 174 39.07 -36.45 9.34
N LEU A 175 39.62 -35.45 10.02
CA LEU A 175 40.86 -34.78 9.63
C LEU A 175 42.06 -35.74 9.68
N ASP A 176 42.11 -36.64 10.67
CA ASP A 176 43.11 -37.72 10.73
C ASP A 176 42.96 -38.71 9.58
N THR A 177 41.74 -39.12 9.22
CA THR A 177 41.52 -39.97 8.03
C THR A 177 41.98 -39.27 6.75
N LEU A 178 41.63 -37.99 6.54
CA LEU A 178 42.07 -37.21 5.38
C LEU A 178 43.60 -37.01 5.31
N ARG A 179 44.30 -37.01 6.45
CA ARG A 179 45.78 -37.00 6.50
C ARG A 179 46.40 -38.35 6.11
N GLN A 180 45.72 -39.46 6.38
CA GLN A 180 46.25 -40.82 6.25
C GLN A 180 45.88 -41.49 4.92
N ASP A 181 44.63 -41.34 4.48
CA ASP A 181 44.15 -41.90 3.21
C ASP A 181 43.18 -40.94 2.48
N ALA A 182 43.66 -40.39 1.37
CA ALA A 182 42.90 -39.52 0.48
C ALA A 182 42.47 -40.23 -0.83
N ARG A 183 42.58 -41.58 -0.91
CA ARG A 183 42.26 -42.34 -2.13
C ARG A 183 40.76 -42.63 -2.29
N ALA A 184 40.00 -42.64 -1.20
CA ALA A 184 38.54 -42.79 -1.25
C ALA A 184 37.89 -41.60 -1.98
N PRO A 185 36.92 -41.83 -2.89
CA PRO A 185 36.21 -40.75 -3.59
C PRO A 185 35.64 -39.66 -2.69
N ALA A 186 35.00 -40.02 -1.57
CA ALA A 186 34.46 -39.06 -0.60
C ALA A 186 35.56 -38.25 0.11
N ALA A 187 36.68 -38.89 0.47
CA ALA A 187 37.83 -38.19 1.05
C ALA A 187 38.41 -37.14 0.08
N GLY A 188 38.58 -37.52 -1.20
CA GLY A 188 39.02 -36.61 -2.26
C GLY A 188 38.01 -35.47 -2.52
N ALA A 189 36.71 -35.77 -2.52
CA ALA A 189 35.65 -34.78 -2.67
C ALA A 189 35.62 -33.79 -1.48
N LEU A 190 35.79 -34.28 -0.25
CA LEU A 190 35.82 -33.48 0.97
C LEU A 190 37.03 -32.54 1.00
N LEU A 191 38.22 -32.99 0.57
CA LEU A 191 39.39 -32.12 0.41
C LEU A 191 39.13 -30.98 -0.59
N GLN A 192 38.48 -31.26 -1.72
CA GLN A 192 38.09 -30.23 -2.71
C GLN A 192 36.99 -29.27 -2.23
N ILE A 193 36.25 -29.65 -1.18
CA ILE A 193 35.25 -28.82 -0.51
C ILE A 193 35.92 -27.93 0.53
N LEU A 194 36.79 -28.49 1.38
CA LEU A 194 37.50 -27.77 2.44
C LEU A 194 38.51 -26.74 1.92
N SER A 195 38.89 -26.78 0.65
CA SER A 195 39.68 -25.70 0.02
C SER A 195 38.88 -24.40 -0.25
N ASN A 196 37.57 -24.38 -0.01
CA ASN A 196 36.73 -23.20 -0.16
C ASN A 196 36.30 -22.61 1.22
N PRO A 197 36.65 -21.36 1.57
CA PRO A 197 36.30 -20.74 2.84
C PRO A 197 34.80 -20.76 3.19
N LEU A 198 33.93 -20.64 2.18
CA LEU A 198 32.49 -20.75 2.38
C LEU A 198 32.11 -22.15 2.87
N MET A 199 32.63 -23.19 2.24
CA MET A 199 32.31 -24.57 2.59
C MET A 199 32.86 -24.96 3.96
N VAL A 200 34.08 -24.53 4.29
CA VAL A 200 34.63 -24.68 5.66
C VAL A 200 33.73 -24.01 6.69
N THR A 201 33.16 -22.84 6.37
CA THR A 201 32.22 -22.13 7.25
C THR A 201 30.88 -22.87 7.39
N LEU A 202 30.35 -23.45 6.29
CA LEU A 202 29.13 -24.27 6.31
C LEU A 202 29.35 -25.55 7.13
N ALA A 203 30.44 -26.28 6.88
CA ALA A 203 30.85 -27.47 7.62
C ALA A 203 31.02 -27.21 9.12
N ARG A 204 31.75 -26.14 9.50
CA ARG A 204 31.84 -25.69 10.90
C ARG A 204 30.46 -25.46 11.52
N THR A 205 29.53 -24.88 10.76
CA THR A 205 28.20 -24.55 11.26
C THR A 205 27.28 -25.77 11.35
N ALA A 206 27.41 -26.73 10.44
CA ALA A 206 26.62 -27.95 10.40
C ALA A 206 27.00 -28.96 11.52
N TYR A 207 28.28 -29.04 11.87
CA TYR A 207 28.81 -30.06 12.81
C TYR A 207 29.42 -29.49 14.10
N GLY A 208 29.55 -28.17 14.25
CA GLY A 208 30.30 -27.53 15.35
C GLY A 208 29.80 -27.85 16.77
N ASP A 209 28.52 -28.19 16.90
CA ASP A 209 27.79 -28.28 18.16
C ASP A 209 27.72 -29.72 18.71
N ALA A 210 28.29 -30.69 17.97
CA ALA A 210 28.26 -32.14 18.24
C ALA A 210 26.87 -32.81 18.19
N SER A 211 25.90 -32.19 17.50
CA SER A 211 24.59 -32.77 17.21
C SER A 211 24.59 -33.76 16.03
N ARG A 212 25.64 -33.74 15.21
CA ARG A 212 25.88 -34.64 14.07
C ARG A 212 27.36 -35.02 14.03
N ASP A 213 27.67 -36.19 13.50
CA ASP A 213 29.04 -36.69 13.34
C ASP A 213 29.55 -36.37 11.92
N PRO A 214 30.63 -35.59 11.75
CA PRO A 214 31.19 -35.31 10.42
C PRO A 214 31.80 -36.55 9.74
N GLN A 215 31.95 -37.69 10.42
CA GLN A 215 32.34 -38.95 9.78
C GLN A 215 31.40 -39.37 8.65
N GLU A 216 30.12 -38.98 8.68
CA GLU A 216 29.17 -39.27 7.58
C GLU A 216 29.65 -38.72 6.23
N LEU A 217 30.46 -37.64 6.21
CA LEU A 217 31.00 -37.05 4.98
C LEU A 217 32.03 -37.95 4.26
N LEU A 218 32.46 -39.04 4.88
CA LEU A 218 33.34 -40.05 4.30
C LEU A 218 32.56 -41.26 3.74
N ASP A 219 31.21 -41.26 3.82
CA ASP A 219 30.35 -42.30 3.22
C ASP A 219 30.43 -42.24 1.68
N ASP A 220 31.34 -43.00 1.06
CA ASP A 220 31.49 -43.10 -0.41
C ASP A 220 30.16 -43.24 -1.18
N PRO A 221 29.20 -44.12 -0.81
CA PRO A 221 27.94 -44.26 -1.55
C PRO A 221 27.06 -43.00 -1.56
N ARG A 222 27.26 -42.08 -0.63
CA ARG A 222 26.49 -40.83 -0.48
C ARG A 222 27.27 -39.61 -0.95
N PHE A 223 28.58 -39.60 -0.76
CA PHE A 223 29.41 -38.39 -0.84
C PHE A 223 30.64 -38.50 -1.74
N ALA A 224 30.69 -39.49 -2.65
CA ALA A 224 31.75 -39.63 -3.66
C ALA A 224 31.97 -38.41 -4.59
N THR A 225 31.13 -37.37 -4.55
CA THR A 225 31.29 -36.17 -5.38
C THR A 225 31.27 -34.88 -4.57
N LYS A 226 32.04 -33.90 -5.05
CA LYS A 226 32.05 -32.52 -4.56
C LYS A 226 30.65 -31.91 -4.52
N ALA A 227 29.83 -32.17 -5.54
CA ALA A 227 28.47 -31.62 -5.61
C ALA A 227 27.56 -32.18 -4.50
N GLY A 228 27.61 -33.50 -4.24
CA GLY A 228 26.84 -34.12 -3.17
C GLY A 228 27.19 -33.59 -1.78
N ILE A 229 28.48 -33.41 -1.48
CA ILE A 229 28.92 -32.80 -0.20
C ILE A 229 28.49 -31.32 -0.13
N GLU A 230 28.66 -30.53 -1.19
CA GLU A 230 28.23 -29.13 -1.21
C GLU A 230 26.71 -29.00 -0.95
N GLU A 231 25.91 -29.83 -1.62
CA GLU A 231 24.46 -29.84 -1.45
C GLU A 231 24.04 -30.21 -0.03
N HIS A 232 24.64 -31.26 0.54
CA HIS A 232 24.39 -31.66 1.93
C HIS A 232 24.77 -30.58 2.95
N LEU A 233 25.91 -29.91 2.78
CA LEU A 233 26.32 -28.81 3.65
C LEU A 233 25.39 -27.59 3.54
N LEU A 234 24.81 -27.33 2.36
CA LEU A 234 23.82 -26.27 2.16
C LEU A 234 22.46 -26.64 2.80
N ASP A 235 22.02 -27.90 2.66
CA ASP A 235 20.77 -28.40 3.23
C ASP A 235 20.85 -28.51 4.76
N ALA A 236 21.99 -28.91 5.32
CA ALA A 236 22.25 -29.01 6.75
C ALA A 236 22.35 -27.64 7.46
N PHE A 237 22.66 -26.56 6.73
CA PHE A 237 22.89 -25.24 7.32
C PHE A 237 21.64 -24.65 8.00
N VAL A 238 20.45 -24.72 7.37
CA VAL A 238 19.24 -24.14 7.99
C VAL A 238 18.84 -24.90 9.27
N PRO A 239 18.78 -26.25 9.29
CA PRO A 239 18.52 -27.00 10.52
C PRO A 239 19.53 -26.73 11.62
N ALA A 240 20.83 -26.77 11.32
CA ALA A 240 21.88 -26.56 12.32
C ALA A 240 21.77 -25.18 12.97
N VAL A 241 21.57 -24.13 12.17
CA VAL A 241 21.50 -22.76 12.70
C VAL A 241 20.17 -22.46 13.40
N PHE A 242 19.05 -23.06 13.00
CA PHE A 242 17.77 -22.88 13.71
C PHE A 242 17.65 -23.74 14.98
N GLY A 243 18.38 -24.85 15.06
CA GLY A 243 18.34 -25.80 16.16
C GLY A 243 17.17 -26.78 16.04
N GLU A 244 17.45 -28.07 16.23
CA GLU A 244 16.42 -29.12 16.26
C GLU A 244 15.88 -29.38 17.67
N THR A 245 16.65 -29.06 18.71
CA THR A 245 16.44 -29.54 20.09
C THR A 245 16.21 -28.45 21.16
N ASP A 246 16.31 -27.18 20.81
CA ASP A 246 16.14 -26.08 21.76
C ASP A 246 14.63 -25.82 22.02
N ALA A 247 14.14 -26.21 23.19
CA ALA A 247 12.71 -26.12 23.55
C ALA A 247 12.20 -24.66 23.61
N ASP A 248 13.10 -23.69 23.84
CA ASP A 248 12.80 -22.26 23.85
C ASP A 248 12.89 -21.61 22.45
N ALA A 249 13.28 -22.36 21.41
CA ALA A 249 13.32 -21.87 20.04
C ALA A 249 11.91 -21.57 19.50
N ARG A 250 11.56 -20.28 19.46
CA ARG A 250 10.25 -19.77 18.99
C ARG A 250 9.88 -20.14 17.54
N TRP A 251 10.79 -20.70 16.76
CA TRP A 251 10.54 -21.26 15.42
C TRP A 251 11.34 -22.55 15.25
N ARG A 252 10.68 -23.66 14.87
CA ARG A 252 11.37 -24.94 14.63
C ARG A 252 12.18 -24.90 13.33
N ALA A 253 13.31 -25.60 13.29
CA ALA A 253 14.14 -25.78 12.11
C ALA A 253 13.35 -26.15 10.83
N ALA A 254 12.47 -27.15 10.92
CA ALA A 254 11.64 -27.59 9.78
C ALA A 254 10.69 -26.49 9.27
N ASP A 255 10.10 -25.69 10.16
CA ASP A 255 9.19 -24.61 9.79
C ASP A 255 9.98 -23.45 9.13
N ALA A 256 11.13 -23.09 9.70
CA ALA A 256 12.06 -22.12 9.14
C ALA A 256 12.54 -22.50 7.74
N GLY A 257 12.92 -23.78 7.54
CA GLY A 257 13.32 -24.33 6.24
C GLY A 257 12.22 -24.18 5.19
N ARG A 258 10.98 -24.59 5.49
CA ARG A 258 9.85 -24.47 4.55
C ARG A 258 9.58 -23.01 4.15
N TRP A 259 9.64 -22.07 5.10
CA TRP A 259 9.43 -20.64 4.81
C TRP A 259 10.58 -20.01 4.01
N LEU A 260 11.83 -20.36 4.31
CA LEU A 260 13.00 -19.88 3.56
C LEU A 260 13.02 -20.44 2.13
N ALA A 261 12.70 -21.72 1.96
CA ALA A 261 12.53 -22.34 0.64
C ALA A 261 11.39 -21.72 -0.18
N TRP A 262 10.27 -21.35 0.47
CA TRP A 262 9.21 -20.62 -0.21
C TRP A 262 9.66 -19.21 -0.63
N LEU A 263 10.36 -18.47 0.24
CA LEU A 263 10.92 -17.15 -0.08
C LEU A 263 11.93 -17.21 -1.22
N ALA A 264 12.84 -18.19 -1.21
CA ALA A 264 13.84 -18.39 -2.26
C ALA A 264 13.16 -18.59 -3.65
N ARG A 265 12.18 -19.50 -3.74
CA ARG A 265 11.40 -19.72 -4.97
C ARG A 265 10.62 -18.50 -5.46
N GLU A 266 10.12 -17.67 -4.55
CA GLU A 266 9.39 -16.45 -4.92
C GLU A 266 10.34 -15.34 -5.42
N LEU A 267 11.51 -15.21 -4.81
CA LEU A 267 12.57 -14.31 -5.25
C LEU A 267 13.11 -14.70 -6.64
N GLU A 268 13.37 -15.98 -6.88
CA GLU A 268 13.81 -16.49 -8.19
C GLU A 268 12.74 -16.33 -9.28
N ARG A 269 11.47 -16.71 -9.01
CA ARG A 269 10.36 -16.49 -9.97
C ARG A 269 10.14 -15.02 -10.32
N ARG A 270 10.59 -14.10 -9.48
CA ARG A 270 10.54 -12.65 -9.71
C ARG A 270 11.83 -12.06 -10.29
N GLY A 271 12.89 -12.84 -10.45
CA GLY A 271 14.21 -12.35 -10.86
C GLY A 271 14.87 -11.36 -9.88
N SER A 272 14.44 -11.35 -8.61
CA SER A 272 14.95 -10.42 -7.60
C SER A 272 15.86 -11.13 -6.60
N LYS A 273 17.01 -10.52 -6.28
CA LYS A 273 17.86 -10.94 -5.14
C LYS A 273 17.42 -10.28 -3.82
N ARG A 274 16.54 -9.27 -3.87
CA ARG A 274 16.14 -8.42 -2.74
C ARG A 274 14.71 -8.70 -2.29
N LEU A 275 14.55 -8.93 -0.99
CA LEU A 275 13.30 -9.05 -0.28
C LEU A 275 12.95 -7.71 0.40
N ALA A 276 12.10 -6.93 -0.26
CA ALA A 276 11.43 -5.77 0.31
C ALA A 276 10.14 -6.20 1.04
N TRP A 277 9.94 -5.75 2.29
CA TRP A 277 8.71 -6.08 3.02
C TRP A 277 7.45 -5.50 2.36
N TRP A 278 7.57 -4.33 1.73
CA TRP A 278 6.45 -3.70 1.03
C TRP A 278 6.14 -4.35 -0.32
N GLU A 279 6.97 -5.27 -0.80
CA GLU A 279 6.70 -6.03 -2.04
C GLU A 279 6.07 -7.38 -1.79
N LEU A 280 5.86 -7.79 -0.53
CA LEU A 280 5.27 -9.08 -0.17
C LEU A 280 3.82 -9.24 -0.66
N TYR A 281 3.08 -8.15 -0.89
CA TYR A 281 1.76 -8.23 -1.51
C TYR A 281 1.82 -8.70 -2.98
N LEU A 282 2.97 -8.61 -3.65
CA LEU A 282 3.13 -9.13 -5.01
C LEU A 282 3.03 -10.67 -5.04
N CYS A 283 3.33 -11.35 -3.93
CA CYS A 283 3.26 -12.81 -3.81
C CYS A 283 1.82 -13.34 -3.64
N VAL A 284 0.83 -12.44 -3.61
CA VAL A 284 -0.60 -12.72 -3.44
C VAL A 284 -1.29 -12.85 -4.82
N PRO A 285 -2.33 -13.70 -5.00
CA PRO A 285 -3.00 -13.87 -6.29
C PRO A 285 -3.54 -12.55 -6.89
N ARG A 286 -3.50 -12.42 -8.23
CA ARG A 286 -3.81 -11.17 -8.94
C ARG A 286 -5.18 -10.57 -8.57
N MET A 287 -6.22 -11.37 -8.45
CA MET A 287 -7.56 -10.89 -8.07
C MET A 287 -7.57 -10.35 -6.64
N LEU A 288 -6.96 -11.08 -5.69
CA LEU A 288 -6.84 -10.62 -4.31
C LEU A 288 -5.95 -9.36 -4.21
N ARG A 289 -4.91 -9.18 -5.04
CA ARG A 289 -4.15 -7.90 -5.08
C ARG A 289 -4.98 -6.70 -5.53
N LEU A 290 -6.05 -6.90 -6.31
CA LEU A 290 -6.96 -5.84 -6.74
C LEU A 290 -8.08 -5.59 -5.73
N ALA A 291 -8.64 -6.65 -5.15
CA ALA A 291 -9.73 -6.55 -4.18
C ALA A 291 -9.27 -6.25 -2.74
N ALA A 292 -8.06 -6.66 -2.33
CA ALA A 292 -7.56 -6.54 -0.96
C ALA A 292 -7.59 -5.11 -0.39
N PRO A 293 -7.16 -4.06 -1.12
CA PRO A 293 -7.25 -2.69 -0.59
C PRO A 293 -8.71 -2.24 -0.41
N ALA A 294 -9.62 -2.67 -1.28
CA ALA A 294 -11.03 -2.34 -1.17
C ALA A 294 -11.72 -3.10 -0.02
N LEU A 295 -11.45 -4.40 0.13
CA LEU A 295 -11.90 -5.21 1.27
C LEU A 295 -11.37 -4.68 2.60
N LEU A 296 -10.09 -4.28 2.66
CA LEU A 296 -9.49 -3.69 3.86
C LEU A 296 -10.11 -2.32 4.17
N ALA A 297 -10.33 -1.46 3.17
CA ALA A 297 -11.02 -0.19 3.37
C ALA A 297 -12.44 -0.40 3.91
N GLN A 298 -13.21 -1.30 3.29
CA GLN A 298 -14.58 -1.58 3.67
C GLN A 298 -14.71 -2.18 5.07
N THR A 299 -13.85 -3.14 5.43
CA THR A 299 -13.84 -3.73 6.78
C THR A 299 -13.42 -2.73 7.85
N LEU A 300 -12.43 -1.88 7.59
CA LEU A 300 -12.07 -0.78 8.50
C LEU A 300 -13.21 0.23 8.66
N THR A 301 -13.90 0.59 7.57
CA THR A 301 -15.08 1.47 7.62
C THR A 301 -16.17 0.85 8.48
N PHE A 302 -16.48 -0.43 8.27
CA PHE A 302 -17.49 -1.15 9.05
C PHE A 302 -17.11 -1.22 10.53
N VAL A 303 -15.85 -1.51 10.88
CA VAL A 303 -15.38 -1.54 12.28
C VAL A 303 -15.49 -0.16 12.95
N LEU A 304 -15.19 0.93 12.22
CA LEU A 304 -15.33 2.29 12.74
C LEU A 304 -16.80 2.74 12.84
N ALA A 305 -17.68 2.26 11.95
CA ALA A 305 -19.11 2.56 11.94
C ALA A 305 -19.95 1.64 12.86
N ALA A 306 -19.44 0.46 13.24
CA ALA A 306 -20.18 -0.53 14.02
C ALA A 306 -20.76 0.01 15.34
N PRO A 307 -20.05 0.82 16.16
CA PRO A 307 -20.62 1.41 17.38
C PRO A 307 -21.83 2.32 17.09
N ILE A 308 -21.86 2.95 15.91
CA ILE A 308 -22.95 3.81 15.46
C ILE A 308 -24.14 2.95 15.02
N LEU A 309 -23.89 1.93 14.20
CA LEU A 309 -24.88 0.95 13.73
C LEU A 309 -25.54 0.14 14.87
N LEU A 310 -24.83 -0.05 15.98
CA LEU A 310 -25.30 -0.74 17.18
C LEU A 310 -25.99 0.18 18.19
N SER A 311 -25.97 1.51 17.98
CA SER A 311 -26.69 2.47 18.82
C SER A 311 -28.17 2.55 18.42
N SER A 312 -29.07 2.87 19.36
CA SER A 312 -30.50 3.04 19.08
C SER A 312 -30.81 4.20 18.12
N VAL A 313 -29.85 5.10 17.93
CA VAL A 313 -29.90 6.23 16.97
C VAL A 313 -29.59 5.77 15.53
N GLY A 314 -29.18 4.51 15.32
CA GLY A 314 -28.77 4.00 14.01
C GLY A 314 -29.82 4.07 12.90
N GLY A 315 -31.11 4.21 13.25
CA GLY A 315 -32.21 4.41 12.30
C GLY A 315 -32.20 5.80 11.61
N ASP A 316 -31.70 6.83 12.29
CA ASP A 316 -31.66 8.21 11.77
C ASP A 316 -30.34 8.52 11.03
N VAL A 317 -29.42 7.55 10.99
CA VAL A 317 -28.01 7.78 10.62
C VAL A 317 -27.64 7.19 9.26
N PHE A 318 -28.38 6.21 8.77
CA PHE A 318 -28.18 5.60 7.45
C PHE A 318 -29.52 5.50 6.70
N VAL A 319 -29.53 5.98 5.46
CA VAL A 319 -30.71 6.07 4.56
C VAL A 319 -31.16 4.71 4.00
N PHE A 320 -30.87 3.61 4.72
CA PHE A 320 -31.23 2.27 4.29
C PHE A 320 -32.44 1.79 5.09
N ASP A 321 -33.62 1.91 4.50
CA ASP A 321 -34.87 1.41 5.08
C ASP A 321 -34.83 -0.12 5.31
N ASP A 322 -33.93 -0.84 4.64
CA ASP A 322 -33.76 -2.29 4.74
C ASP A 322 -32.28 -2.78 4.69
N LYS A 323 -32.04 -3.95 5.31
CA LYS A 323 -30.72 -4.60 5.35
C LYS A 323 -30.18 -5.00 3.95
N PRO A 324 -30.99 -5.54 3.01
CA PRO A 324 -30.55 -5.76 1.62
C PRO A 324 -29.98 -4.50 0.95
N SER A 325 -30.60 -3.33 1.12
CA SER A 325 -30.12 -2.07 0.52
C SER A 325 -28.77 -1.64 1.08
N LEU A 326 -28.56 -1.73 2.41
CA LEU A 326 -27.24 -1.55 3.03
C LEU A 326 -26.21 -2.54 2.45
N ALA A 327 -26.56 -3.83 2.36
CA ALA A 327 -25.65 -4.86 1.84
C ALA A 327 -25.29 -4.60 0.36
N ALA A 328 -26.25 -4.17 -0.44
CA ALA A 328 -26.04 -3.83 -1.84
C ALA A 328 -25.16 -2.59 -2.03
N ASN A 329 -25.35 -1.53 -1.24
CA ASN A 329 -24.45 -0.37 -1.23
C ASN A 329 -23.00 -0.78 -0.94
N LEU A 330 -22.80 -1.63 0.08
CA LEU A 330 -21.47 -2.14 0.47
C LEU A 330 -20.83 -3.00 -0.64
N VAL A 331 -21.59 -3.85 -1.32
CA VAL A 331 -21.13 -4.62 -2.49
C VAL A 331 -20.79 -3.70 -3.65
N GLY A 332 -21.62 -2.70 -3.91
CA GLY A 332 -21.41 -1.68 -4.93
C GLY A 332 -20.10 -0.94 -4.70
N ASN A 333 -19.90 -0.42 -3.49
CA ASN A 333 -18.70 0.28 -3.05
C ASN A 333 -17.44 -0.59 -3.24
N LEU A 334 -17.48 -1.84 -2.79
CA LEU A 334 -16.40 -2.81 -2.97
C LEU A 334 -16.05 -3.02 -4.45
N VAL A 335 -17.04 -3.27 -5.31
CA VAL A 335 -16.85 -3.52 -6.76
C VAL A 335 -16.35 -2.26 -7.46
N GLY A 336 -16.98 -1.11 -7.20
CA GLY A 336 -16.62 0.18 -7.77
C GLY A 336 -15.21 0.61 -7.37
N PHE A 337 -14.84 0.46 -6.10
CA PHE A 337 -13.51 0.83 -5.63
C PHE A 337 -12.43 -0.14 -6.15
N ALA A 338 -12.66 -1.46 -6.13
CA ALA A 338 -11.71 -2.42 -6.71
C ALA A 338 -11.53 -2.25 -8.23
N GLY A 339 -12.62 -2.02 -8.96
CA GLY A 339 -12.61 -1.73 -10.41
C GLY A 339 -11.92 -0.40 -10.72
N GLY A 340 -12.24 0.64 -9.95
CA GLY A 340 -11.58 1.95 -10.03
C GLY A 340 -10.08 1.86 -9.77
N LEU A 341 -9.63 1.11 -8.76
CA LEU A 341 -8.20 0.86 -8.51
C LEU A 341 -7.54 0.11 -9.68
N ALA A 342 -8.25 -0.83 -10.31
CA ALA A 342 -7.74 -1.59 -11.45
C ALA A 342 -7.58 -0.74 -12.73
N LEU A 343 -8.51 0.19 -12.96
CA LEU A 343 -8.62 0.98 -14.20
C LEU A 343 -7.97 2.36 -14.10
N LEU A 344 -8.13 3.07 -12.99
CA LEU A 344 -7.73 4.48 -12.83
C LEU A 344 -6.28 4.64 -12.36
N LEU A 345 -5.78 3.78 -11.46
CA LEU A 345 -4.42 3.94 -10.92
C LEU A 345 -3.34 3.34 -11.85
N PRO A 346 -2.22 4.06 -12.08
CA PRO A 346 -1.06 3.50 -12.77
C PRO A 346 -0.48 2.30 -12.00
N VAL A 347 0.24 1.44 -12.73
CA VAL A 347 0.93 0.28 -12.13
C VAL A 347 2.02 0.77 -11.18
N SER A 348 2.95 1.58 -11.68
CA SER A 348 4.11 2.10 -10.95
C SER A 348 4.21 3.63 -11.05
N ALA A 349 4.87 4.25 -10.07
CA ALA A 349 5.09 5.71 -10.06
C ALA A 349 6.09 6.19 -11.13
N ALA A 350 6.91 5.29 -11.69
CA ALA A 350 7.84 5.60 -12.79
C ALA A 350 7.13 5.79 -14.15
N ARG A 351 5.92 5.23 -14.33
CA ARG A 351 5.04 5.52 -15.48
C ARG A 351 4.13 6.73 -15.23
N ARG A 352 4.55 7.69 -14.42
CA ARG A 352 3.78 8.92 -14.19
C ARG A 352 3.68 9.71 -15.50
N GLU A 353 2.45 10.14 -15.80
CA GLU A 353 2.12 11.11 -16.84
C GLU A 353 2.41 10.69 -18.31
N GLY A 354 1.94 9.49 -18.66
CA GLY A 354 1.56 9.24 -20.05
C GLY A 354 0.33 10.08 -20.44
N ARG A 355 0.32 10.64 -21.67
CA ARG A 355 -0.79 11.47 -22.24
C ARG A 355 -2.17 10.79 -22.20
N THR A 356 -2.22 9.48 -21.97
CA THR A 356 -3.42 8.63 -21.92
C THR A 356 -4.08 8.54 -20.53
N ALA A 357 -3.51 9.12 -19.47
CA ALA A 357 -4.06 9.00 -18.11
C ALA A 357 -5.41 9.73 -17.93
N LEU A 358 -5.49 10.99 -18.36
CA LEU A 358 -6.70 11.82 -18.26
C LEU A 358 -7.88 11.31 -19.11
N PRO A 359 -7.73 10.97 -20.41
CA PRO A 359 -8.86 10.44 -21.18
C PRO A 359 -9.38 9.12 -20.59
N ARG A 360 -8.51 8.25 -20.07
CA ARG A 360 -8.92 7.03 -19.36
C ARG A 360 -9.73 7.33 -18.09
N GLN A 361 -9.33 8.34 -17.31
CA GLN A 361 -10.08 8.77 -16.12
C GLN A 361 -11.47 9.28 -16.51
N LEU A 362 -11.57 10.11 -17.54
CA LEU A 362 -12.83 10.60 -18.10
C LEU A 362 -13.72 9.44 -18.57
N THR A 363 -13.23 8.57 -19.47
CA THR A 363 -14.02 7.46 -20.03
C THR A 363 -14.56 6.53 -18.94
N VAL A 364 -13.74 6.15 -17.96
CA VAL A 364 -14.17 5.26 -16.87
C VAL A 364 -15.23 5.94 -16.00
N CYS A 365 -15.05 7.20 -15.62
CA CYS A 365 -16.03 7.89 -14.76
C CYS A 365 -17.34 8.16 -15.48
N MET A 366 -17.31 8.59 -16.76
CA MET A 366 -18.52 8.76 -17.57
C MET A 366 -19.23 7.43 -17.82
N ALA A 367 -18.50 6.35 -18.11
CA ALA A 367 -19.09 5.02 -18.31
C ALA A 367 -19.73 4.47 -17.02
N THR A 368 -19.09 4.62 -15.86
CA THR A 368 -19.68 4.24 -14.57
C THR A 368 -20.93 5.09 -14.25
N ALA A 369 -20.86 6.41 -14.45
CA ALA A 369 -21.99 7.30 -14.22
C ALA A 369 -23.19 7.01 -15.14
N ALA A 370 -22.94 6.76 -16.43
CA ALA A 370 -23.96 6.35 -17.38
C ALA A 370 -24.57 5.00 -17.01
N ALA A 371 -23.74 3.98 -16.71
CA ALA A 371 -24.22 2.66 -16.33
C ALA A 371 -25.05 2.68 -15.03
N ALA A 372 -24.65 3.50 -14.05
CA ALA A 372 -25.40 3.67 -12.80
C ALA A 372 -26.75 4.35 -13.04
N THR A 373 -26.78 5.43 -13.82
CA THR A 373 -28.03 6.17 -14.13
C THR A 373 -28.98 5.30 -14.98
N LEU A 374 -28.46 4.53 -15.94
CA LEU A 374 -29.23 3.55 -16.71
C LEU A 374 -29.77 2.42 -15.82
N GLY A 375 -28.92 1.84 -14.97
CA GLY A 375 -29.31 0.78 -14.04
C GLY A 375 -30.42 1.21 -13.08
N TYR A 376 -30.32 2.44 -12.56
CA TYR A 376 -31.36 3.04 -11.72
C TYR A 376 -32.70 3.24 -12.45
N GLY A 377 -32.68 3.82 -13.66
CA GLY A 377 -33.91 3.98 -14.45
C GLY A 377 -34.56 2.63 -14.80
N LEU A 378 -33.75 1.65 -15.22
CA LEU A 378 -34.23 0.30 -15.55
C LEU A 378 -34.82 -0.47 -14.35
N SER A 379 -34.47 -0.11 -13.12
CA SER A 379 -35.10 -0.69 -11.91
C SER A 379 -36.42 -0.05 -11.49
N GLY A 380 -36.99 0.86 -12.30
CA GLY A 380 -38.25 1.55 -12.01
C GLY A 380 -38.11 2.82 -11.15
N GLY A 381 -36.88 3.27 -10.91
CA GLY A 381 -36.61 4.51 -10.19
C GLY A 381 -36.81 5.73 -11.09
N SER A 382 -37.76 6.61 -10.76
CA SER A 382 -38.00 7.85 -11.50
C SER A 382 -36.83 8.83 -11.33
N VAL A 383 -35.93 8.87 -12.33
CA VAL A 383 -34.65 9.62 -12.30
C VAL A 383 -34.83 11.12 -12.08
N GLN A 384 -36.01 11.65 -12.41
CA GLN A 384 -36.34 13.06 -12.24
C GLN A 384 -36.38 13.51 -10.77
N PHE A 385 -36.97 12.71 -9.88
CA PHE A 385 -37.22 13.13 -8.50
C PHE A 385 -35.98 12.93 -7.61
N GLY A 386 -35.24 11.83 -7.80
CA GLY A 386 -34.04 11.54 -7.01
C GLY A 386 -32.91 12.56 -7.15
N LEU A 387 -32.76 13.19 -8.32
CA LEU A 387 -31.69 14.18 -8.58
C LEU A 387 -31.97 15.58 -8.02
N GLN A 388 -33.22 15.94 -7.73
CA GLN A 388 -33.59 17.29 -7.27
C GLN A 388 -34.12 17.35 -5.83
N PHE A 389 -34.72 16.27 -5.32
CA PHE A 389 -35.43 16.30 -4.03
C PHE A 389 -34.79 15.44 -2.94
N GLY A 390 -33.80 14.60 -3.27
CA GLY A 390 -33.06 13.79 -2.28
C GLY A 390 -33.91 12.73 -1.58
N THR A 391 -35.08 12.39 -2.13
CA THR A 391 -36.05 11.48 -1.51
C THR A 391 -35.93 10.05 -2.01
N VAL A 392 -36.14 9.12 -1.08
CA VAL A 392 -35.68 7.72 -1.09
C VAL A 392 -35.69 7.02 -2.44
N THR A 393 -34.52 6.45 -2.75
CA THR A 393 -34.33 5.40 -3.74
C THR A 393 -34.82 4.07 -3.16
N ASP A 394 -36.10 3.75 -3.36
CA ASP A 394 -36.67 2.48 -2.92
C ASP A 394 -35.96 1.28 -3.59
N GLY A 395 -35.14 0.56 -2.82
CA GLY A 395 -34.65 -0.77 -3.14
C GLY A 395 -33.17 -0.91 -3.50
N TRP A 396 -32.67 -2.12 -3.19
CA TRP A 396 -31.25 -2.49 -3.19
C TRP A 396 -30.48 -2.27 -4.51
N VAL A 397 -31.17 -2.24 -5.66
CA VAL A 397 -30.52 -2.07 -6.97
C VAL A 397 -29.98 -0.65 -7.14
N ALA A 398 -30.74 0.36 -6.72
CA ALA A 398 -30.30 1.76 -6.74
C ALA A 398 -29.04 1.94 -5.89
N GLU A 399 -29.04 1.34 -4.71
CA GLU A 399 -27.94 1.40 -3.75
C GLU A 399 -26.68 0.66 -4.23
N LEU A 400 -26.83 -0.46 -4.92
CA LEU A 400 -25.71 -1.14 -5.59
C LEU A 400 -24.98 -0.19 -6.57
N PHE A 401 -25.73 0.55 -7.37
CA PHE A 401 -25.16 1.48 -8.35
C PHE A 401 -24.62 2.76 -7.69
N GLY A 402 -25.29 3.31 -6.68
CA GLY A 402 -24.81 4.44 -5.88
C GLY A 402 -23.47 4.13 -5.22
N GLY A 403 -23.38 2.97 -4.54
CA GLY A 403 -22.13 2.45 -3.99
C GLY A 403 -21.03 2.28 -5.05
N ALA A 404 -21.36 1.76 -6.23
CA ALA A 404 -20.39 1.56 -7.31
C ALA A 404 -19.81 2.88 -7.86
N VAL A 405 -20.65 3.90 -8.08
CA VAL A 405 -20.19 5.25 -8.46
C VAL A 405 -19.27 5.83 -7.39
N PHE A 406 -19.69 5.74 -6.12
CA PHE A 406 -18.94 6.24 -4.98
C PHE A 406 -17.55 5.57 -4.85
N GLY A 407 -17.47 4.24 -4.98
CA GLY A 407 -16.20 3.52 -4.97
C GLY A 407 -15.27 3.94 -6.12
N VAL A 408 -15.80 4.19 -7.31
CA VAL A 408 -15.03 4.72 -8.45
C VAL A 408 -14.54 6.14 -8.18
N LEU A 409 -15.34 7.01 -7.54
CA LEU A 409 -14.93 8.37 -7.15
C LEU A 409 -13.79 8.37 -6.12
N ILE A 410 -13.81 7.45 -5.14
CA ILE A 410 -12.70 7.26 -4.19
C ILE A 410 -11.43 6.83 -4.94
N ALA A 411 -11.52 5.88 -5.88
CA ALA A 411 -10.37 5.47 -6.69
C ALA A 411 -9.86 6.60 -7.60
N LEU A 412 -10.75 7.40 -8.19
CA LEU A 412 -10.41 8.58 -9.00
C LEU A 412 -9.58 9.56 -8.18
N TYR A 413 -10.03 9.90 -6.97
CA TYR A 413 -9.33 10.81 -6.07
C TYR A 413 -7.87 10.38 -5.83
N PHE A 414 -7.61 9.12 -5.46
CA PHE A 414 -6.23 8.64 -5.28
C PHE A 414 -5.45 8.58 -6.61
N GLY A 415 -6.12 8.33 -7.73
CA GLY A 415 -5.54 8.42 -9.07
C GLY A 415 -5.06 9.83 -9.42
N VAL A 416 -5.87 10.85 -9.17
CA VAL A 416 -5.56 12.28 -9.39
C VAL A 416 -4.49 12.79 -8.43
N ALA A 417 -4.53 12.36 -7.16
CA ALA A 417 -3.45 12.59 -6.21
C ALA A 417 -2.10 11.98 -6.68
N GLY A 418 -2.13 11.07 -7.66
CA GLY A 418 -0.95 10.51 -8.32
C GLY A 418 -0.42 9.26 -7.62
N LEU A 419 -1.28 8.51 -6.94
CA LEU A 419 -0.93 7.25 -6.31
C LEU A 419 -0.77 6.13 -7.34
N ALA A 420 0.20 5.24 -7.13
CA ALA A 420 0.35 4.02 -7.92
C ALA A 420 -0.23 2.82 -7.16
N ARG A 421 -0.68 1.79 -7.89
CA ARG A 421 -1.11 0.53 -7.25
C ARG A 421 -0.01 -0.12 -6.42
N HIS A 422 1.24 0.01 -6.87
CA HIS A 422 2.40 -0.46 -6.13
C HIS A 422 2.76 0.57 -5.06
N ALA A 423 2.35 0.31 -3.82
CA ALA A 423 2.63 1.19 -2.70
C ALA A 423 4.12 1.17 -2.33
N VAL A 424 4.72 2.36 -2.30
CA VAL A 424 6.08 2.57 -1.79
C VAL A 424 5.95 3.03 -0.33
N PRO A 425 6.81 2.59 0.61
CA PRO A 425 6.68 3.00 2.00
C PRO A 425 6.86 4.51 2.16
N LEU A 426 6.08 5.10 3.05
CA LEU A 426 6.00 6.52 3.34
C LEU A 426 7.03 6.94 4.39
N GLY A 427 7.67 8.08 4.13
CA GLY A 427 8.47 8.81 5.11
C GLY A 427 7.61 9.79 5.91
N LEU A 428 8.17 10.31 7.00
CA LEU A 428 7.57 11.41 7.77
C LEU A 428 7.99 12.76 7.13
N PRO A 429 7.07 13.58 6.59
CA PRO A 429 7.42 14.82 5.88
C PRO A 429 8.25 15.80 6.71
N TRP A 430 8.02 15.84 8.01
CA TRP A 430 8.65 16.72 8.99
C TRP A 430 9.94 16.17 9.62
N ALA A 431 10.34 14.92 9.36
CA ALA A 431 11.51 14.33 10.04
C ALA A 431 12.85 15.02 9.73
N GLY A 432 12.91 15.83 8.66
CA GLY A 432 14.10 16.56 8.24
C GLY A 432 14.29 17.98 8.79
N SER A 433 13.32 18.56 9.52
CA SER A 433 13.47 19.93 10.05
C SER A 433 12.85 20.15 11.44
N PRO A 434 13.43 21.03 12.29
CA PRO A 434 12.82 21.40 13.56
C PRO A 434 11.51 22.18 13.36
N THR A 435 11.44 23.08 12.37
CA THR A 435 10.23 23.82 12.00
C THR A 435 9.10 22.90 11.56
N GLY A 436 9.40 21.87 10.76
CA GLY A 436 8.42 20.86 10.34
C GLY A 436 7.81 20.08 11.51
N ARG A 437 8.59 19.80 12.57
CA ARG A 437 8.06 19.14 13.78
C ARG A 437 7.20 20.08 14.63
N LEU A 438 7.55 21.36 14.70
CA LEU A 438 6.70 22.38 15.31
C LEU A 438 5.38 22.52 14.53
N ALA A 439 5.43 22.58 13.20
CA ALA A 439 4.24 22.60 12.35
C ALA A 439 3.37 21.34 12.52
N ALA A 440 3.97 20.14 12.63
CA ALA A 440 3.22 18.91 12.88
C ALA A 440 2.57 18.89 14.28
N ARG A 441 3.23 19.42 15.32
CA ARG A 441 2.63 19.60 16.66
C ARG A 441 1.53 20.66 16.68
N ALA A 442 1.73 21.78 16.00
CA ALA A 442 0.71 22.82 15.84
C ALA A 442 -0.52 22.28 15.09
N GLY A 443 -0.31 21.55 13.99
CA GLY A 443 -1.38 20.84 13.28
C GLY A 443 -2.11 19.81 14.14
N SER A 444 -1.39 19.10 15.01
CA SER A 444 -2.02 18.22 16.01
C SER A 444 -2.85 18.99 17.04
N GLY A 445 -2.41 20.17 17.48
CA GLY A 445 -3.18 21.04 18.37
C GLY A 445 -4.46 21.55 17.70
N LEU A 446 -4.36 21.98 16.43
CA LEU A 446 -5.51 22.39 15.63
C LEU A 446 -6.52 21.26 15.41
N LEU A 447 -6.06 20.03 15.15
CA LEU A 447 -6.95 18.85 15.06
C LEU A 447 -7.64 18.53 16.39
N ALA A 448 -6.94 18.62 17.51
CA ALA A 448 -7.54 18.41 18.83
C ALA A 448 -8.56 19.51 19.17
N LEU A 449 -8.28 20.77 18.82
CA LEU A 449 -9.21 21.89 19.03
C LEU A 449 -10.44 21.78 18.12
N ALA A 450 -10.28 21.39 16.86
CA ALA A 450 -11.41 21.08 15.96
C ALA A 450 -12.24 19.92 16.50
N GLY A 451 -11.60 18.89 17.08
CA GLY A 451 -12.28 17.79 17.76
C GLY A 451 -13.08 18.25 18.97
N LEU A 452 -12.55 19.19 19.76
CA LEU A 452 -13.25 19.77 20.91
C LEU A 452 -14.49 20.57 20.47
N VAL A 453 -14.36 21.44 19.46
CA VAL A 453 -15.48 22.24 18.92
C VAL A 453 -16.62 21.37 18.39
N MET A 454 -16.32 20.22 17.79
CA MET A 454 -17.34 19.27 17.31
C MET A 454 -18.08 18.53 18.44
N VAL A 455 -17.48 18.42 19.63
CA VAL A 455 -18.05 17.67 20.78
C VAL A 455 -18.62 18.61 21.86
N GLU A 456 -18.21 19.87 21.88
CA GLU A 456 -18.69 20.94 22.77
C GLU A 456 -20.23 21.02 22.88
N PRO A 457 -21.02 20.93 21.79
CA PRO A 457 -22.47 21.01 21.91
C PRO A 457 -23.08 19.81 22.64
N TRP A 458 -22.55 18.60 22.39
CA TRP A 458 -22.96 17.37 23.10
C TRP A 458 -22.57 17.43 24.58
N LEU A 459 -21.38 17.96 24.91
CA LEU A 459 -20.95 18.19 26.30
C LEU A 459 -21.84 19.21 27.05
N ARG A 460 -22.53 20.10 26.33
CA ARG A 460 -23.52 21.03 26.90
C ARG A 460 -24.95 20.46 26.96
N GLY A 461 -25.16 19.21 26.54
CA GLY A 461 -26.47 18.56 26.56
C GLY A 461 -27.38 18.95 25.38
N HIS A 462 -26.83 19.39 24.25
CA HIS A 462 -27.60 19.56 23.02
C HIS A 462 -27.64 18.24 22.22
N ASP A 463 -28.85 17.79 21.86
CA ASP A 463 -29.05 16.67 20.93
C ASP A 463 -28.72 17.09 19.49
N LEU A 464 -27.45 16.92 19.12
CA LEU A 464 -26.92 17.17 17.77
C LEU A 464 -26.55 15.87 17.03
N GLY A 465 -27.14 14.75 17.45
CA GLY A 465 -26.93 13.43 16.87
C GLY A 465 -25.55 12.81 17.17
N THR A 466 -25.30 11.63 16.61
CA THR A 466 -24.07 10.87 16.83
C THR A 466 -22.88 11.35 15.99
N TRP A 467 -23.13 11.99 14.84
CA TRP A 467 -22.08 12.37 13.90
C TRP A 467 -21.01 13.34 14.46
N PRO A 468 -21.36 14.40 15.21
CA PRO A 468 -20.35 15.31 15.77
C PRO A 468 -19.44 14.62 16.81
N THR A 469 -19.95 13.65 17.58
CA THR A 469 -19.13 12.91 18.55
C THR A 469 -18.13 11.97 17.87
N VAL A 470 -18.54 11.32 16.78
CA VAL A 470 -17.66 10.54 15.90
C VAL A 470 -16.61 11.44 15.24
N ALA A 471 -16.98 12.67 14.87
CA ALA A 471 -16.05 13.64 14.27
C ALA A 471 -15.00 14.10 15.26
N GLY A 472 -15.41 14.43 16.49
CA GLY A 472 -14.52 14.64 17.61
C GLY A 472 -13.55 13.49 17.82
N ALA A 473 -14.06 12.27 17.96
CA ALA A 473 -13.24 11.08 18.20
C ALA A 473 -12.19 10.84 17.09
N LEU A 474 -12.57 11.00 15.82
CA LEU A 474 -11.65 10.88 14.69
C LEU A 474 -10.61 12.02 14.66
N CYS A 475 -11.03 13.26 14.97
CA CYS A 475 -10.12 14.40 15.13
C CYS A 475 -9.09 14.17 16.26
N PHE A 476 -9.52 13.69 17.44
CA PHE A 476 -8.63 13.36 18.55
C PHE A 476 -7.69 12.18 18.21
N ALA A 477 -8.18 11.15 17.53
CA ALA A 477 -7.35 10.02 17.09
C ALA A 477 -6.30 10.46 16.04
N ALA A 478 -6.68 11.30 15.09
CA ALA A 478 -5.79 11.89 14.09
C ALA A 478 -4.74 12.80 14.75
N ALA A 479 -5.15 13.64 15.70
CA ALA A 479 -4.26 14.47 16.51
C ALA A 479 -3.24 13.61 17.26
N LEU A 480 -3.67 12.60 18.02
CA LEU A 480 -2.78 11.71 18.77
C LEU A 480 -1.79 10.97 17.85
N CYS A 481 -2.23 10.50 16.69
CA CYS A 481 -1.36 9.89 15.68
C CYS A 481 -0.32 10.87 15.13
N LEU A 482 -0.72 12.11 14.83
CA LEU A 482 0.16 13.17 14.33
C LEU A 482 1.15 13.62 15.41
N TRP A 483 0.71 13.80 16.65
CA TRP A 483 1.55 14.11 17.81
C TRP A 483 2.62 13.04 18.06
N ALA A 484 2.20 11.77 18.10
CA ALA A 484 3.13 10.65 18.25
C ALA A 484 4.16 10.62 17.11
N ALA A 485 3.72 10.86 15.88
CA ALA A 485 4.57 10.89 14.69
C ALA A 485 5.50 12.13 14.62
N ALA A 486 5.12 13.24 15.25
CA ALA A 486 5.98 14.42 15.45
C ALA A 486 6.95 14.25 16.62
N GLY A 487 6.58 13.43 17.62
CA GLY A 487 7.40 13.10 18.79
C GLY A 487 8.53 12.12 18.50
N ARG A 488 8.38 11.23 17.50
CA ARG A 488 9.48 10.33 17.11
C ARG A 488 10.60 11.07 16.38
N GLN A 489 11.82 10.80 16.81
CA GLN A 489 12.98 10.98 15.96
C GLN A 489 12.88 9.94 14.84
N GLY A 490 12.60 10.38 13.61
CA GLY A 490 13.13 9.67 12.45
C GLY A 490 14.66 9.63 12.58
N VAL A 491 15.31 8.58 12.07
CA VAL A 491 16.78 8.43 12.14
C VAL A 491 17.44 9.76 11.77
N ARG A 492 18.29 10.27 12.67
CA ARG A 492 18.67 11.69 12.66
C ARG A 492 19.49 12.00 11.42
N THR A 493 18.86 12.78 10.57
CA THR A 493 19.31 13.01 9.22
C THR A 493 18.78 14.40 8.83
N GLY A 494 19.58 15.40 8.48
CA GLY A 494 20.99 15.40 8.03
C GLY A 494 21.14 15.65 6.52
N VAL A 495 20.02 15.96 5.85
CA VAL A 495 19.97 16.62 4.53
C VAL A 495 19.62 18.06 4.86
N ALA A 496 20.15 19.02 4.11
CA ALA A 496 19.70 20.41 4.15
C ALA A 496 18.16 20.44 4.19
N PRO A 497 17.53 21.28 5.04
CA PRO A 497 16.09 21.23 5.24
C PRO A 497 15.38 21.12 3.91
N ALA A 498 14.39 20.22 3.81
CA ALA A 498 13.48 20.25 2.67
C ALA A 498 12.84 21.64 2.72
N GLY A 499 13.39 22.58 1.94
CA GLY A 499 13.10 24.00 2.07
C GLY A 499 11.59 24.18 2.09
N GLU A 500 11.08 25.04 2.95
CA GLU A 500 9.67 24.99 3.37
C GLU A 500 8.71 25.11 2.16
N GLY A 501 9.17 25.79 1.11
CA GLY A 501 8.57 25.81 -0.23
C GLY A 501 8.40 24.46 -0.95
N ARG A 502 9.06 23.35 -0.59
CA ARG A 502 8.90 22.03 -1.26
C ARG A 502 7.61 21.33 -0.83
N ILE A 503 7.25 21.39 0.45
CA ILE A 503 5.97 20.85 0.94
C ILE A 503 4.84 21.77 0.46
N ALA A 504 5.01 23.09 0.59
CA ALA A 504 4.05 24.07 0.07
C ALA A 504 3.85 23.94 -1.45
N ARG A 505 4.92 23.80 -2.25
CA ARG A 505 4.81 23.59 -3.70
C ARG A 505 4.11 22.27 -4.03
N ARG A 506 4.40 21.17 -3.31
CA ARG A 506 3.66 19.90 -3.49
C ARG A 506 2.18 20.03 -3.15
N PHE A 507 1.84 20.79 -2.10
CA PHE A 507 0.48 21.12 -1.74
C PHE A 507 -0.20 21.92 -2.86
N VAL A 508 0.37 23.06 -3.27
CA VAL A 508 -0.19 23.96 -4.31
C VAL A 508 -0.30 23.26 -5.66
N THR A 509 0.73 22.54 -6.12
CA THR A 509 0.67 21.77 -7.37
C THR A 509 -0.35 20.63 -7.28
N GLY A 510 -0.53 20.01 -6.11
CA GLY A 510 -1.58 19.00 -5.92
C GLY A 510 -2.99 19.58 -5.83
N LEU A 511 -3.14 20.78 -5.25
CA LEU A 511 -4.38 21.53 -5.15
C LEU A 511 -4.88 21.96 -6.54
N LEU A 512 -4.04 22.64 -7.31
CA LEU A 512 -4.37 23.13 -8.65
C LEU A 512 -4.65 21.98 -9.62
N HIS A 513 -3.81 20.92 -9.61
CA HIS A 513 -4.05 19.73 -10.43
C HIS A 513 -5.31 18.97 -10.00
N GLY A 514 -5.54 18.85 -8.69
CA GLY A 514 -6.74 18.24 -8.12
C GLY A 514 -8.01 18.98 -8.55
N TRP A 515 -8.04 20.31 -8.44
CA TRP A 515 -9.15 21.12 -8.95
C TRP A 515 -9.35 20.94 -10.45
N ALA A 516 -8.32 21.09 -11.27
CA ALA A 516 -8.45 21.01 -12.73
C ALA A 516 -9.01 19.64 -13.19
N VAL A 517 -8.48 18.53 -12.65
CA VAL A 517 -8.92 17.20 -13.07
C VAL A 517 -10.27 16.82 -12.45
N CYS A 518 -10.51 17.09 -11.17
CA CYS A 518 -11.79 16.78 -10.53
C CYS A 518 -12.94 17.65 -11.07
N LEU A 519 -12.66 18.89 -11.48
CA LEU A 519 -13.65 19.74 -12.17
C LEU A 519 -13.98 19.18 -13.55
N LEU A 520 -12.97 18.87 -14.37
CA LEU A 520 -13.19 18.32 -15.72
C LEU A 520 -13.95 16.98 -15.66
N VAL A 521 -13.51 16.06 -14.80
CA VAL A 521 -14.14 14.74 -14.66
C VAL A 521 -15.51 14.85 -13.99
N GLY A 522 -15.65 15.69 -12.98
CA GLY A 522 -16.91 15.92 -12.27
C GLY A 522 -17.98 16.52 -13.17
N VAL A 523 -17.64 17.57 -13.94
CA VAL A 523 -18.57 18.20 -14.89
C VAL A 523 -18.92 17.25 -16.03
N ALA A 524 -17.97 16.48 -16.57
CA ALA A 524 -18.23 15.50 -17.62
C ALA A 524 -19.12 14.34 -17.13
N ALA A 525 -18.83 13.78 -15.95
CA ALA A 525 -19.64 12.72 -15.35
C ALA A 525 -21.03 13.23 -14.95
N GLY A 526 -21.13 14.39 -14.30
CA GLY A 526 -22.39 15.01 -13.91
C GLY A 526 -23.26 15.41 -15.11
N GLY A 527 -22.66 15.94 -16.17
CA GLY A 527 -23.33 16.16 -17.46
C GLY A 527 -23.80 14.85 -18.11
N THR A 528 -23.04 13.77 -17.97
CA THR A 528 -23.45 12.43 -18.43
C THR A 528 -24.65 11.92 -17.64
N VAL A 529 -24.66 12.06 -16.30
CA VAL A 529 -25.83 11.73 -15.46
C VAL A 529 -27.05 12.53 -15.91
N GLY A 530 -26.92 13.86 -16.05
CA GLY A 530 -28.01 14.73 -16.49
C GLY A 530 -28.56 14.37 -17.88
N ALA A 531 -27.67 14.07 -18.85
CA ALA A 531 -28.07 13.69 -20.20
C ALA A 531 -28.78 12.32 -20.24
N VAL A 532 -28.25 11.31 -19.52
CA VAL A 532 -28.88 9.98 -19.43
C VAL A 532 -30.20 10.05 -18.69
N ALA A 533 -30.27 10.79 -17.58
CA ALA A 533 -31.50 11.03 -16.84
C ALA A 533 -32.57 11.72 -17.70
N CYS A 534 -32.18 12.75 -18.46
CA CYS A 534 -33.07 13.44 -19.40
C CYS A 534 -33.57 12.52 -20.52
N ALA A 535 -32.70 11.69 -21.10
CA ALA A 535 -33.08 10.75 -22.16
C ALA A 535 -34.04 9.67 -21.65
N PHE A 536 -33.76 9.09 -20.48
CA PHE A 536 -34.64 8.10 -19.84
C PHE A 536 -36.00 8.73 -19.49
N SER A 537 -35.98 9.89 -18.84
CA SER A 537 -37.14 10.73 -18.52
C SER A 537 -38.00 11.04 -19.74
N ALA A 538 -37.42 11.39 -20.88
CA ALA A 538 -38.14 11.64 -22.12
C ALA A 538 -38.84 10.37 -22.66
N VAL A 539 -38.20 9.21 -22.58
CA VAL A 539 -38.81 7.92 -22.98
C VAL A 539 -39.96 7.55 -22.05
N GLU A 540 -39.78 7.68 -20.73
CA GLU A 540 -40.81 7.41 -19.71
C GLU A 540 -42.04 8.33 -19.90
N THR A 541 -41.80 9.64 -19.98
CA THR A 541 -42.86 10.65 -20.12
C THR A 541 -43.57 10.63 -21.47
N SER A 542 -42.92 10.17 -22.55
CA SER A 542 -43.54 9.98 -23.87
C SER A 542 -44.68 8.94 -23.89
N ARG A 543 -44.72 8.06 -22.89
CA ARG A 543 -45.74 7.01 -22.71
C ARG A 543 -46.78 7.37 -21.66
N ALA A 544 -46.60 8.49 -20.94
CA ALA A 544 -47.47 8.85 -19.84
C ALA A 544 -48.84 9.36 -20.38
N PRO A 545 -49.96 8.89 -19.81
CA PRO A 545 -51.29 9.28 -20.26
C PRO A 545 -51.54 10.75 -19.95
N ASP A 546 -52.30 11.43 -20.80
CA ASP A 546 -52.84 12.73 -20.42
C ASP A 546 -54.00 12.55 -19.44
N LEU A 547 -53.88 13.23 -18.30
CA LEU A 547 -54.79 13.18 -17.16
C LEU A 547 -55.43 14.54 -16.87
N GLU A 548 -55.21 15.59 -17.66
CA GLU A 548 -55.82 16.90 -17.39
C GLU A 548 -57.36 16.80 -17.24
N GLY A 549 -57.87 17.30 -16.11
CA GLY A 549 -59.31 17.24 -15.77
C GLY A 549 -59.83 15.86 -15.40
N ARG A 550 -58.99 14.81 -15.41
CA ARG A 550 -59.40 13.42 -15.13
C ARG A 550 -59.23 13.05 -13.65
N ARG A 551 -60.10 12.15 -13.19
CA ARG A 551 -60.04 11.53 -11.86
C ARG A 551 -59.59 10.07 -11.98
N LEU A 552 -58.58 9.68 -11.22
CA LEU A 552 -58.05 8.32 -11.16
C LEU A 552 -58.21 7.79 -9.73
N GLY A 553 -59.31 7.06 -9.48
CA GLY A 553 -59.70 6.66 -8.13
C GLY A 553 -59.89 7.85 -7.19
N LYS A 554 -59.12 7.90 -6.10
CA LYS A 554 -59.15 9.02 -5.14
C LYS A 554 -58.42 10.29 -5.59
N TRP A 555 -57.79 10.32 -6.78
CA TRP A 555 -56.91 11.41 -7.20
C TRP A 555 -57.51 12.23 -8.35
N THR A 556 -57.53 13.57 -8.22
CA THR A 556 -57.97 14.51 -9.28
C THR A 556 -56.80 15.32 -9.81
N HIS A 557 -56.70 15.46 -11.14
CA HIS A 557 -55.57 16.06 -11.82
C HIS A 557 -55.98 17.37 -12.52
N ARG A 558 -55.15 18.42 -12.39
CA ARG A 558 -55.38 19.72 -13.04
C ARG A 558 -54.05 20.37 -13.41
N GLU A 559 -53.94 20.84 -14.65
CA GLU A 559 -52.88 21.73 -15.11
C GLU A 559 -53.44 23.18 -15.16
N THR A 560 -52.63 24.19 -14.86
CA THR A 560 -52.98 25.60 -15.09
C THR A 560 -52.37 26.07 -16.42
N PRO A 561 -52.89 27.17 -17.03
CA PRO A 561 -52.28 27.75 -18.23
C PRO A 561 -50.78 28.11 -18.06
N ASP A 562 -50.35 28.42 -16.83
CA ASP A 562 -48.95 28.67 -16.47
C ASP A 562 -48.09 27.39 -16.35
N GLY A 563 -48.62 26.22 -16.71
CA GLY A 563 -47.93 24.92 -16.67
C GLY A 563 -47.78 24.31 -15.28
N VAL A 564 -48.51 24.80 -14.26
CA VAL A 564 -48.48 24.21 -12.91
C VAL A 564 -49.40 22.98 -12.88
N ARG A 565 -48.84 21.81 -12.59
CA ARG A 565 -49.61 20.56 -12.45
C ARG A 565 -49.93 20.28 -10.98
N THR A 566 -51.16 19.87 -10.70
CA THR A 566 -51.64 19.51 -9.37
C THR A 566 -52.36 18.17 -9.39
N VAL A 567 -52.10 17.35 -8.37
CA VAL A 567 -52.76 16.08 -8.11
C VAL A 567 -53.26 16.10 -6.67
N ALA A 568 -54.58 16.27 -6.50
CA ALA A 568 -55.23 16.37 -5.20
C ALA A 568 -55.89 15.04 -4.82
N SER A 569 -55.76 14.64 -3.56
CA SER A 569 -56.53 13.54 -2.98
C SER A 569 -57.93 14.03 -2.61
N SER A 570 -58.94 13.23 -2.95
CA SER A 570 -60.33 13.42 -2.51
C SER A 570 -60.68 12.69 -1.21
N THR A 571 -59.72 11.97 -0.61
CA THR A 571 -59.83 11.40 0.73
C THR A 571 -58.72 11.96 1.61
N GLU A 572 -58.94 11.98 2.91
CA GLU A 572 -57.88 12.25 3.88
C GLU A 572 -56.75 11.22 3.73
N ILE A 573 -55.52 11.68 3.95
CA ILE A 573 -54.32 10.85 4.01
C ILE A 573 -53.56 11.33 5.24
N THR A 574 -53.19 10.40 6.12
CA THR A 574 -52.38 10.70 7.29
C THR A 574 -50.98 11.13 6.87
N VAL A 575 -50.62 12.37 7.18
CA VAL A 575 -49.28 12.91 6.98
C VAL A 575 -48.67 13.29 8.31
N ILE A 576 -47.39 12.96 8.50
CA ILE A 576 -46.60 13.48 9.61
C ILE A 576 -45.77 14.65 9.08
N LEU A 577 -46.01 15.84 9.61
CA LEU A 577 -45.26 17.06 9.31
C LEU A 577 -44.16 17.27 10.35
N VAL A 578 -42.91 17.23 9.90
CA VAL A 578 -41.72 17.55 10.71
C VAL A 578 -41.32 19.00 10.45
N TYR A 579 -41.20 19.81 11.50
CA TYR A 579 -40.73 21.20 11.42
C TYR A 579 -39.25 21.28 11.81
N PRO A 580 -38.30 21.37 10.85
CA PRO A 580 -36.87 21.29 11.16
C PRO A 580 -36.34 22.51 11.93
N GLN A 581 -36.83 23.72 11.63
CA GLN A 581 -36.56 24.95 12.38
C GLN A 581 -37.74 25.95 12.24
N PRO A 582 -37.93 26.88 13.19
CA PRO A 582 -38.94 27.93 13.08
C PRO A 582 -38.78 28.76 11.80
N GLY A 583 -39.81 28.81 10.96
CA GLY A 583 -39.80 29.54 9.68
C GLY A 583 -39.27 28.76 8.47
N ALA A 584 -38.79 27.52 8.65
CA ALA A 584 -38.51 26.62 7.53
C ALA A 584 -39.79 25.95 7.00
N HIS A 585 -39.77 25.52 5.73
CA HIS A 585 -40.83 24.66 5.18
C HIS A 585 -40.85 23.31 5.92
N PRO A 586 -42.02 22.81 6.35
CA PRO A 586 -42.12 21.49 6.97
C PRO A 586 -41.85 20.37 5.96
N THR A 587 -41.55 19.19 6.48
CA THR A 587 -41.31 17.99 5.70
C THR A 587 -42.42 16.98 5.96
N ALA A 588 -43.10 16.54 4.90
CA ALA A 588 -44.23 15.62 4.97
C ALA A 588 -43.80 14.17 4.73
N TYR A 589 -44.23 13.27 5.63
CA TYR A 589 -43.94 11.84 5.62
C TYR A 589 -45.24 11.00 5.60
N PRO A 590 -45.26 9.82 4.94
CA PRO A 590 -46.44 8.95 4.87
C PRO A 590 -46.65 8.12 6.14
N ARG A 591 -47.89 7.65 6.33
CA ARG A 591 -48.27 6.78 7.46
C ARG A 591 -47.43 5.50 7.52
N GLY A 592 -46.77 5.25 8.64
CA GLY A 592 -45.96 4.04 8.87
C GLY A 592 -44.47 4.19 8.57
N SER A 593 -44.04 5.31 7.98
CA SER A 593 -42.62 5.71 7.99
C SER A 593 -42.16 6.06 9.40
N ARG A 594 -40.83 6.03 9.62
CA ARG A 594 -40.20 6.53 10.84
C ARG A 594 -39.48 7.85 10.52
N PRO A 595 -40.12 9.02 10.73
CA PRO A 595 -39.40 10.29 10.63
C PRO A 595 -38.30 10.38 11.70
N PRO A 596 -37.27 11.22 11.50
CA PRO A 596 -36.21 11.43 12.50
C PRO A 596 -36.79 11.83 13.85
N ASP A 597 -36.13 11.44 14.95
CA ASP A 597 -36.70 11.45 16.32
C ASP A 597 -37.27 12.83 16.72
N CYS A 598 -38.58 13.02 16.55
CA CYS A 598 -39.23 14.30 16.59
C CYS A 598 -40.15 14.42 17.81
N GLY A 599 -39.67 15.14 18.84
CA GLY A 599 -40.44 15.46 20.04
C GLY A 599 -41.59 16.44 19.78
N ARG A 600 -41.43 17.71 20.19
CA ARG A 600 -42.48 18.75 20.01
C ARG A 600 -42.54 19.37 18.60
N LEU A 601 -41.82 18.79 17.64
CA LEU A 601 -41.67 19.32 16.26
C LEU A 601 -42.42 18.49 15.21
N CYS A 602 -43.15 17.47 15.63
CA CYS A 602 -43.97 16.62 14.76
C CYS A 602 -45.45 16.88 14.98
N GLU A 603 -46.17 17.12 13.88
CA GLU A 603 -47.62 17.28 13.86
C GLU A 603 -48.22 16.25 12.89
N SER A 604 -49.07 15.36 13.39
CA SER A 604 -49.80 14.39 12.57
C SER A 604 -51.15 14.96 12.16
N SER A 605 -51.40 15.07 10.85
CA SER A 605 -52.64 15.61 10.30
C SER A 605 -53.30 14.58 9.38
N ASP A 606 -54.58 14.29 9.62
CA ASP A 606 -55.44 13.49 8.74
C ASP A 606 -56.24 14.47 7.86
N THR A 607 -55.67 14.87 6.73
CA THR A 607 -56.25 15.91 5.85
C THR A 607 -56.14 15.56 4.38
N PRO A 608 -56.92 16.20 3.48
CA PRO A 608 -56.72 16.09 2.04
C PRO A 608 -55.35 16.63 1.63
N VAL A 609 -54.63 15.86 0.82
CA VAL A 609 -53.26 16.17 0.40
C VAL A 609 -53.23 16.52 -1.07
N THR A 610 -52.64 17.67 -1.43
CA THR A 610 -52.44 18.08 -2.83
C THR A 610 -50.96 18.17 -3.19
N PHE A 611 -50.52 17.29 -4.08
CA PHE A 611 -49.21 17.38 -4.72
C PHE A 611 -49.26 18.47 -5.78
N ARG A 612 -48.36 19.45 -5.71
CA ARG A 612 -48.23 20.57 -6.65
C ARG A 612 -46.82 20.55 -7.24
N VAL A 613 -46.73 20.45 -8.57
CA VAL A 613 -45.50 20.67 -9.32
C VAL A 613 -45.59 22.01 -10.04
N ALA A 614 -44.84 23.00 -9.56
CA ALA A 614 -44.78 24.34 -10.15
C ALA A 614 -43.38 24.60 -10.70
N GLY A 615 -43.25 24.80 -12.01
CA GLY A 615 -41.95 24.97 -12.68
C GLY A 615 -40.99 23.78 -12.53
N GLY A 616 -41.47 22.62 -12.05
CA GLY A 616 -40.68 21.45 -11.69
C GLY A 616 -40.31 21.32 -10.20
N ASP A 617 -40.76 22.22 -9.33
CA ASP A 617 -40.65 22.10 -7.86
C ASP A 617 -41.86 21.32 -7.31
N LEU A 618 -41.64 20.13 -6.73
CA LEU A 618 -42.68 19.28 -6.14
C LEU A 618 -42.87 19.63 -4.66
N ARG A 619 -44.03 20.20 -4.34
CA ARG A 619 -44.45 20.46 -2.96
C ARG A 619 -45.75 19.76 -2.64
N ILE A 620 -45.95 19.50 -1.35
CA ILE A 620 -47.21 19.06 -0.81
C ILE A 620 -47.92 20.26 -0.17
N LEU A 621 -49.17 20.48 -0.57
CA LEU A 621 -50.09 21.35 0.12
C LEU A 621 -50.95 20.46 1.03
N VAL A 622 -50.92 20.77 2.33
CA VAL A 622 -51.72 20.12 3.37
C VAL A 622 -52.63 21.20 3.93
N ASP A 623 -53.95 20.97 3.95
CA ASP A 623 -54.90 22.00 4.36
C ASP A 623 -54.64 22.46 5.80
N GLY A 624 -54.55 23.78 6.01
CA GLY A 624 -54.20 24.39 7.30
C GLY A 624 -52.70 24.60 7.55
N HIS A 625 -51.81 24.02 6.74
CA HIS A 625 -50.35 24.09 6.93
C HIS A 625 -49.63 24.78 5.75
N PRO A 626 -48.43 25.37 5.97
CA PRO A 626 -47.60 25.88 4.88
C PRO A 626 -47.11 24.74 3.98
N ALA A 627 -46.85 25.05 2.70
CA ALA A 627 -46.38 24.08 1.72
C ALA A 627 -45.13 23.31 2.22
N ALA A 628 -45.22 21.98 2.14
CA ALA A 628 -44.26 21.02 2.70
C ALA A 628 -43.44 20.31 1.61
N ASN A 629 -42.25 19.82 1.99
CA ASN A 629 -41.41 18.96 1.15
C ASN A 629 -41.95 17.52 1.13
N ALA A 630 -41.93 16.87 -0.04
CA ALA A 630 -42.54 15.56 -0.27
C ALA A 630 -41.59 14.37 0.01
N VAL A 631 -41.37 13.96 1.26
CA VAL A 631 -40.46 12.84 1.59
C VAL A 631 -41.21 11.51 1.66
N ASN A 632 -40.80 10.54 0.83
CA ASN A 632 -41.38 9.19 0.72
C ASN A 632 -42.90 9.17 0.45
N MET A 633 -43.46 10.30 0.00
CA MET A 633 -44.88 10.46 -0.34
C MET A 633 -45.19 10.07 -1.80
N LEU A 634 -44.18 9.73 -2.61
CA LEU A 634 -44.35 9.31 -4.01
C LEU A 634 -45.02 7.93 -4.16
N PRO A 635 -44.70 6.89 -3.35
CA PRO A 635 -45.40 5.60 -3.40
C PRO A 635 -46.91 5.66 -3.16
N GLU A 636 -47.42 6.67 -2.44
CA GLU A 636 -48.87 6.93 -2.27
C GLU A 636 -49.56 7.34 -3.58
N LEU A 637 -48.81 7.87 -4.56
CA LEU A 637 -49.32 8.27 -5.86
C LEU A 637 -49.36 7.10 -6.86
N PRO A 638 -50.47 6.90 -7.58
CA PRO A 638 -50.55 5.97 -8.70
C PRO A 638 -49.44 6.24 -9.71
N GLU A 639 -48.91 5.18 -10.32
CA GLU A 639 -47.83 5.26 -11.31
C GLU A 639 -48.17 6.20 -12.49
N GLN A 640 -49.43 6.19 -12.95
CA GLN A 640 -49.93 7.10 -13.98
C GLN A 640 -49.93 8.58 -13.53
N SER A 641 -50.22 8.84 -12.25
CA SER A 641 -50.16 10.19 -11.67
C SER A 641 -48.71 10.68 -11.51
N ARG A 642 -47.79 9.79 -11.11
CA ARG A 642 -46.34 10.08 -11.02
C ARG A 642 -45.76 10.44 -12.39
N THR A 643 -46.00 9.59 -13.38
CA THR A 643 -45.52 9.78 -14.77
C THR A 643 -46.16 10.99 -15.47
N TRP A 644 -47.41 11.35 -15.13
CA TRP A 644 -48.02 12.59 -15.61
C TRP A 644 -47.40 13.84 -14.94
N LEU A 645 -47.23 13.87 -13.62
CA LEU A 645 -46.52 14.98 -12.94
C LEU A 645 -45.12 15.20 -13.54
N ALA A 646 -44.42 14.10 -13.82
CA ALA A 646 -43.08 14.04 -14.40
C ALA A 646 -42.93 14.70 -15.80
N GLN A 647 -43.99 14.77 -16.62
CA GLN A 647 -43.86 15.41 -17.95
C GLN A 647 -43.55 16.91 -17.85
N SER A 648 -43.92 17.57 -16.75
CA SER A 648 -43.65 19.01 -16.54
C SER A 648 -42.15 19.29 -16.40
N ALA A 649 -41.40 18.43 -15.71
CA ALA A 649 -39.95 18.57 -15.54
C ALA A 649 -39.18 18.34 -16.85
N ALA A 650 -39.68 17.48 -17.74
CA ALA A 650 -39.09 17.22 -19.05
C ALA A 650 -39.12 18.43 -20.01
N ARG A 651 -40.00 19.43 -19.76
CA ARG A 651 -40.08 20.65 -20.58
C ARG A 651 -38.89 21.60 -20.41
N HIS A 652 -38.12 21.50 -19.31
CA HIS A 652 -36.99 22.38 -18.99
C HIS A 652 -35.70 21.59 -18.70
N PRO A 653 -35.15 20.85 -19.69
CA PRO A 653 -34.11 19.85 -19.45
C PRO A 653 -32.77 20.42 -18.96
N LEU A 654 -32.44 21.65 -19.36
CA LEU A 654 -31.22 22.34 -18.94
C LEU A 654 -31.21 22.60 -17.42
N ASP A 655 -32.27 23.23 -16.90
CA ASP A 655 -32.36 23.62 -15.49
C ASP A 655 -32.65 22.42 -14.57
N ARG A 656 -33.35 21.40 -15.09
CA ARG A 656 -33.86 20.28 -14.29
C ARG A 656 -32.90 19.08 -14.21
N PHE A 657 -32.07 18.83 -15.22
CA PHE A 657 -31.16 17.68 -15.25
C PHE A 657 -29.69 18.06 -15.44
N LEU A 658 -29.37 18.93 -16.40
CA LEU A 658 -27.98 19.23 -16.75
C LEU A 658 -27.32 20.16 -15.73
N LEU A 659 -27.96 21.25 -15.34
CA LEU A 659 -27.41 22.22 -14.37
C LEU A 659 -27.15 21.59 -12.99
N PRO A 660 -28.06 20.80 -12.37
CA PRO A 660 -27.79 20.11 -11.11
C PRO A 660 -26.63 19.11 -11.22
N GLY A 661 -26.55 18.35 -12.33
CA GLY A 661 -25.45 17.42 -12.58
C GLY A 661 -24.09 18.13 -12.67
N VAL A 662 -24.02 19.26 -13.40
CA VAL A 662 -22.82 20.10 -13.48
C VAL A 662 -22.45 20.69 -12.12
N MET A 663 -23.42 21.17 -11.34
CA MET A 663 -23.20 21.68 -9.98
C MET A 663 -22.65 20.60 -9.03
N GLY A 664 -23.15 19.36 -9.11
CA GLY A 664 -22.57 18.21 -8.39
C GLY A 664 -21.12 17.93 -8.82
N GLY A 665 -20.80 18.08 -10.10
CA GLY A 665 -19.43 18.02 -10.61
C GLY A 665 -18.49 19.08 -10.01
N VAL A 666 -18.96 20.32 -9.90
CA VAL A 666 -18.23 21.43 -9.24
C VAL A 666 -18.03 21.15 -7.74
N LEU A 667 -19.04 20.57 -7.08
CA LEU A 667 -18.99 20.17 -5.67
C LEU A 667 -17.87 19.15 -5.41
N ILE A 668 -17.77 18.12 -6.25
CA ILE A 668 -16.71 17.11 -6.20
C ILE A 668 -15.32 17.75 -6.41
N ALA A 669 -15.22 18.76 -7.28
CA ALA A 669 -13.98 19.49 -7.49
C ALA A 669 -13.51 20.26 -6.24
N LEU A 670 -14.44 20.97 -5.57
CA LEU A 670 -14.16 21.71 -4.34
C LEU A 670 -13.57 20.83 -3.24
N VAL A 671 -14.04 19.58 -3.11
CA VAL A 671 -13.46 18.57 -2.20
C VAL A 671 -12.12 18.02 -2.74
N GLY A 672 -12.08 17.66 -4.01
CA GLY A 672 -10.97 16.94 -4.63
C GLY A 672 -9.65 17.70 -4.65
N GLY A 673 -9.68 19.02 -4.80
CA GLY A 673 -8.48 19.88 -4.80
C GLY A 673 -7.71 19.87 -3.47
N PRO A 674 -8.29 20.40 -2.37
CA PRO A 674 -7.63 20.46 -1.06
C PRO A 674 -7.17 19.08 -0.58
N ALA A 675 -8.01 18.06 -0.76
CA ALA A 675 -7.67 16.69 -0.43
C ALA A 675 -6.45 16.19 -1.26
N SER A 676 -6.40 16.44 -2.57
CA SER A 676 -5.29 16.02 -3.44
C SER A 676 -3.98 16.77 -3.12
N GLY A 677 -4.08 18.07 -2.83
CA GLY A 677 -2.97 18.90 -2.37
C GLY A 677 -2.36 18.36 -1.08
N LEU A 678 -3.19 18.12 -0.07
CA LEU A 678 -2.76 17.60 1.22
C LEU A 678 -2.22 16.17 1.12
N TYR A 679 -2.86 15.32 0.32
CA TYR A 679 -2.38 13.97 0.03
C TYR A 679 -0.98 14.00 -0.59
N ARG A 680 -0.73 14.85 -1.61
CA ARG A 680 0.58 15.01 -2.25
C ARG A 680 1.64 15.63 -1.33
N ALA A 681 1.25 16.53 -0.44
CA ALA A 681 2.13 17.12 0.57
C ALA A 681 2.61 16.08 1.60
N LEU A 682 1.69 15.22 2.07
CA LEU A 682 1.97 14.18 3.07
C LEU A 682 2.58 12.90 2.47
N SER A 683 2.41 12.65 1.17
CA SER A 683 2.97 11.50 0.46
C SER A 683 4.44 11.70 0.09
N THR A 684 5.29 11.91 1.10
CA THR A 684 6.74 11.82 0.95
C THR A 684 7.16 10.34 0.89
N PRO A 685 7.78 9.86 -0.20
CA PRO A 685 8.38 8.53 -0.21
C PRO A 685 9.42 8.41 0.91
N SER A 686 9.46 7.26 1.57
CA SER A 686 10.56 6.94 2.48
C SER A 686 11.85 6.77 1.69
N ASP A 687 12.96 7.09 2.35
CA ASP A 687 14.28 6.91 1.77
C ASP A 687 14.76 5.48 2.06
N LEU A 688 14.50 4.59 1.10
CA LEU A 688 14.75 3.14 1.23
C LEU A 688 16.24 2.78 1.25
N ILE A 689 17.10 3.66 0.75
CA ILE A 689 18.55 3.47 0.76
C ILE A 689 19.14 3.99 2.08
N ARG A 690 18.60 5.09 2.64
CA ARG A 690 18.99 5.64 3.96
C ARG A 690 18.37 4.92 5.18
N ALA A 691 17.79 3.76 4.97
CA ALA A 691 17.12 2.98 6.01
C ALA A 691 18.10 2.18 6.87
N ALA A 692 18.17 2.48 8.16
CA ALA A 692 19.04 1.75 9.11
C ALA A 692 18.68 0.25 9.22
N ASN A 693 17.39 -0.12 9.11
CA ASN A 693 16.94 -1.51 8.95
C ASN A 693 15.48 -1.61 8.44
N PRO A 694 15.06 -2.78 7.91
CA PRO A 694 13.70 -3.02 7.43
C PRO A 694 12.60 -2.86 8.50
N GLN A 695 12.90 -3.11 9.78
CA GLN A 695 11.93 -2.88 10.86
C GLN A 695 11.69 -1.38 11.13
N ALA A 696 12.74 -0.56 11.05
CA ALA A 696 12.66 0.88 11.23
C ALA A 696 11.84 1.56 10.12
N THR A 697 11.98 1.10 8.86
CA THR A 697 11.13 1.60 7.76
C THR A 697 9.67 1.22 7.96
N LEU A 698 9.37 -0.03 8.33
CA LEU A 698 8.00 -0.46 8.65
C LEU A 698 7.39 0.33 9.83
N ARG A 699 8.16 0.59 10.89
CA ARG A 699 7.70 1.40 12.04
C ARG A 699 7.43 2.87 11.65
N THR A 700 8.18 3.40 10.70
CA THR A 700 8.04 4.77 10.17
C THR A 700 6.84 4.86 9.24
N ASP A 701 6.73 3.95 8.27
CA ASP A 701 5.61 3.86 7.33
C ASP A 701 4.28 3.68 8.04
N ARG A 702 4.20 2.81 9.07
CA ARG A 702 2.98 2.65 9.88
C ARG A 702 2.50 3.98 10.50
N MET A 703 3.41 4.82 10.99
CA MET A 703 3.05 6.12 11.56
C MET A 703 2.63 7.12 10.50
N ALA A 704 3.42 7.24 9.42
CA ALA A 704 3.10 8.12 8.30
C ALA A 704 1.76 7.73 7.65
N SER A 705 1.48 6.43 7.59
CA SER A 705 0.21 5.86 7.13
C SER A 705 -0.96 6.26 8.03
N LEU A 706 -0.84 6.08 9.35
CA LEU A 706 -1.89 6.45 10.31
C LEU A 706 -2.14 7.96 10.35
N SER A 707 -1.09 8.78 10.48
CA SER A 707 -1.23 10.24 10.56
C SER A 707 -1.79 10.84 9.28
N ARG A 708 -1.31 10.42 8.09
CA ARG A 708 -1.86 10.85 6.80
C ARG A 708 -3.33 10.44 6.64
N SER A 709 -3.69 9.21 7.02
CA SER A 709 -5.06 8.71 6.83
C SER A 709 -6.04 9.43 7.75
N GLY A 710 -5.66 9.70 9.01
CA GLY A 710 -6.46 10.52 9.92
C GLY A 710 -6.61 11.97 9.43
N VAL A 711 -5.52 12.59 8.96
CA VAL A 711 -5.56 13.95 8.40
C VAL A 711 -6.44 14.04 7.16
N VAL A 712 -6.38 13.04 6.26
CA VAL A 712 -7.27 12.97 5.09
C VAL A 712 -8.73 12.80 5.53
N ALA A 713 -9.03 11.91 6.47
CA ALA A 713 -10.38 11.70 6.98
C ALA A 713 -10.99 12.99 7.55
N VAL A 714 -10.25 13.68 8.43
CA VAL A 714 -10.71 14.92 9.08
C VAL A 714 -10.90 16.05 8.06
N MET A 715 -10.01 16.19 7.09
CA MET A 715 -10.13 17.26 6.08
C MET A 715 -11.25 16.98 5.08
N THR A 716 -11.44 15.73 4.65
CA THR A 716 -12.62 15.34 3.87
C THR A 716 -13.89 15.62 4.67
N GLY A 717 -13.95 15.23 5.95
CA GLY A 717 -15.05 15.53 6.86
C GLY A 717 -15.34 17.03 6.95
N GLY A 718 -14.32 17.85 7.22
CA GLY A 718 -14.47 19.31 7.35
C GLY A 718 -15.02 19.99 6.08
N VAL A 719 -14.55 19.60 4.89
CA VAL A 719 -15.14 20.12 3.64
C VAL A 719 -16.58 19.62 3.49
N CYS A 720 -16.84 18.32 3.73
CA CYS A 720 -18.17 17.76 3.68
C CYS A 720 -19.15 18.46 4.64
N SER A 721 -18.75 18.81 5.87
CA SER A 721 -19.58 19.56 6.83
C SER A 721 -19.88 20.99 6.37
N VAL A 722 -18.90 21.69 5.76
CA VAL A 722 -19.14 23.02 5.17
C VAL A 722 -20.14 22.93 4.01
N LEU A 723 -20.04 21.89 3.18
CA LEU A 723 -20.99 21.67 2.10
C LEU A 723 -22.37 21.29 2.62
N ALA A 724 -22.48 20.43 3.62
CA ALA A 724 -23.75 20.11 4.28
C ALA A 724 -24.43 21.38 4.82
N TRP A 725 -23.68 22.28 5.45
CA TRP A 725 -24.20 23.56 5.95
C TRP A 725 -24.66 24.50 4.81
N VAL A 726 -23.84 24.70 3.77
CA VAL A 726 -24.18 25.57 2.62
C VAL A 726 -25.40 25.06 1.85
N PHE A 727 -25.59 23.75 1.78
CA PHE A 727 -26.68 23.11 1.02
C PHE A 727 -27.84 22.59 1.89
N ALA A 728 -27.85 22.86 3.20
CA ALA A 728 -28.87 22.39 4.14
C ALA A 728 -30.31 22.78 3.72
N SER A 729 -30.47 23.90 3.04
CA SER A 729 -31.76 24.39 2.52
C SER A 729 -32.28 23.66 1.26
N ARG A 730 -31.51 22.72 0.69
CA ARG A 730 -31.87 22.01 -0.56
C ARG A 730 -32.14 20.50 -0.37
N GLY A 731 -31.96 19.96 0.82
CA GLY A 731 -32.25 18.56 1.18
C GLY A 731 -31.25 17.53 0.63
N GLY A 732 -31.05 16.43 1.37
CA GLY A 732 -30.36 15.20 0.95
C GLY A 732 -28.83 15.24 0.83
N LEU A 733 -28.21 16.41 0.62
CA LEU A 733 -26.76 16.54 0.46
C LEU A 733 -25.96 16.44 1.77
N ASP A 734 -26.62 16.69 2.90
CA ASP A 734 -26.10 16.53 4.25
C ASP A 734 -25.80 15.05 4.59
N HIS A 735 -26.61 14.12 4.06
CA HIS A 735 -26.40 12.68 4.25
C HIS A 735 -25.17 12.17 3.47
N VAL A 736 -24.97 12.64 2.23
CA VAL A 736 -23.79 12.29 1.41
C VAL A 736 -22.50 12.74 2.10
N ALA A 737 -22.51 13.96 2.66
CA ALA A 737 -21.39 14.51 3.43
C ALA A 737 -20.99 13.61 4.62
N ALA A 738 -21.97 13.11 5.37
CA ALA A 738 -21.74 12.21 6.51
C ALA A 738 -21.25 10.81 6.10
N GLN A 739 -21.47 10.38 4.86
CA GLN A 739 -21.02 9.07 4.35
C GLN A 739 -19.61 9.10 3.73
N MET A 740 -19.11 10.23 3.20
CA MET A 740 -17.87 10.28 2.40
C MET A 740 -16.55 10.05 3.17
N TRP A 741 -16.44 10.65 4.36
CA TRP A 741 -15.20 10.88 5.09
C TRP A 741 -14.54 9.65 5.73
N VAL A 742 -15.27 8.77 6.41
CA VAL A 742 -14.72 7.53 6.99
C VAL A 742 -14.17 6.60 5.90
N PRO A 743 -14.91 6.29 4.81
CA PRO A 743 -14.37 5.53 3.67
C PRO A 743 -13.10 6.15 3.06
N MET A 744 -13.03 7.49 2.98
CA MET A 744 -11.84 8.15 2.42
C MET A 744 -10.60 7.93 3.29
N GLY A 745 -10.74 8.01 4.61
CA GLY A 745 -9.67 7.71 5.57
C GLY A 745 -9.22 6.25 5.55
N THR A 746 -10.16 5.31 5.53
CA THR A 746 -9.86 3.87 5.53
C THR A 746 -9.28 3.39 4.20
N ALA A 747 -9.78 3.92 3.07
CA ALA A 747 -9.19 3.72 1.75
C ALA A 747 -7.77 4.33 1.67
N ALA A 748 -7.58 5.53 2.21
CA ALA A 748 -6.25 6.15 2.30
C ALA A 748 -5.27 5.28 3.10
N LEU A 749 -5.73 4.55 4.12
CA LEU A 749 -4.90 3.62 4.91
C LEU A 749 -4.66 2.29 4.17
N ALA A 750 -5.69 1.71 3.56
CA ALA A 750 -5.63 0.43 2.88
C ALA A 750 -4.70 0.44 1.65
N LEU A 751 -4.55 1.60 0.99
CA LEU A 751 -3.65 1.80 -0.14
C LEU A 751 -2.18 2.03 0.25
N THR A 752 -1.82 1.96 1.53
CA THR A 752 -0.42 2.10 1.99
C THR A 752 0.37 0.81 1.88
N ALA A 753 1.71 0.93 1.91
CA ALA A 753 2.58 -0.23 2.00
C ALA A 753 2.27 -1.06 3.27
N TRP A 754 2.05 -0.44 4.42
CA TRP A 754 1.60 -1.12 5.64
C TRP A 754 0.24 -1.81 5.51
N GLY A 755 -0.75 -1.16 4.89
CA GLY A 755 -2.08 -1.73 4.64
C GLY A 755 -2.03 -2.95 3.71
N GLN A 756 -1.33 -2.83 2.58
CA GLN A 756 -1.11 -3.94 1.65
C GLN A 756 -0.31 -5.09 2.30
N LEU A 757 0.73 -4.79 3.10
CA LEU A 757 1.45 -5.78 3.90
C LEU A 757 0.52 -6.49 4.90
N ALA A 758 -0.40 -5.78 5.54
CA ALA A 758 -1.29 -6.38 6.53
C ALA A 758 -2.14 -7.49 5.91
N VAL A 759 -2.77 -7.24 4.76
CA VAL A 759 -3.54 -8.27 4.03
C VAL A 759 -2.64 -9.38 3.50
N ALA A 760 -1.49 -9.03 2.91
CA ALA A 760 -0.54 -10.02 2.39
C ALA A 760 -0.05 -10.97 3.49
N ARG A 761 0.26 -10.45 4.68
CA ARG A 761 0.68 -11.24 5.84
C ARG A 761 -0.41 -12.16 6.36
N ILE A 762 -1.67 -11.70 6.41
CA ILE A 762 -2.81 -12.54 6.79
C ILE A 762 -2.96 -13.69 5.78
N TRP A 763 -2.98 -13.40 4.48
CA TRP A 763 -3.11 -14.42 3.43
C TRP A 763 -1.95 -15.41 3.42
N LEU A 764 -0.70 -14.93 3.51
CA LEU A 764 0.49 -15.78 3.49
C LEU A 764 0.65 -16.62 4.77
N ALA A 765 0.12 -16.18 5.91
CA ALA A 765 0.07 -16.96 7.13
C ALA A 765 -1.07 -18.00 7.13
N LEU A 766 -2.28 -17.64 6.70
CA LEU A 766 -3.41 -18.56 6.56
C LEU A 766 -3.14 -19.67 5.53
N THR A 767 -2.36 -19.39 4.49
CA THR A 767 -1.92 -20.39 3.48
C THR A 767 -0.65 -21.16 3.90
N GLY A 768 -0.16 -20.98 5.13
CA GLY A 768 1.03 -21.67 5.66
C GLY A 768 2.38 -21.29 5.03
N ARG A 769 2.38 -20.37 4.05
CA ARG A 769 3.55 -19.98 3.25
C ARG A 769 4.59 -19.15 4.01
N LEU A 770 4.16 -18.41 5.04
CA LEU A 770 5.01 -17.59 5.91
C LEU A 770 4.48 -17.54 7.35
N PRO A 771 5.28 -17.18 8.36
CA PRO A 771 4.82 -17.07 9.74
C PRO A 771 4.08 -15.76 10.03
N TRP A 772 3.09 -15.81 10.94
CA TRP A 772 2.36 -14.63 11.44
C TRP A 772 3.26 -13.48 11.95
N ARG A 773 4.41 -13.83 12.52
CA ARG A 773 5.44 -12.89 13.02
C ARG A 773 6.61 -12.70 12.02
N LEU A 774 6.29 -12.60 10.72
CA LEU A 774 7.24 -12.53 9.60
C LEU A 774 8.44 -11.59 9.83
N MET A 775 8.22 -10.34 10.24
CA MET A 775 9.34 -9.39 10.42
C MET A 775 10.29 -9.79 11.55
N THR A 776 9.83 -10.55 12.55
CA THR A 776 10.67 -11.10 13.61
C THR A 776 11.41 -12.36 13.11
N PHE A 777 10.78 -13.15 12.24
CA PHE A 777 11.42 -14.30 11.60
C PHE A 777 12.54 -13.89 10.64
N LEU A 778 12.33 -12.86 9.80
CA LEU A 778 13.37 -12.36 8.89
C LEU A 778 14.56 -11.74 9.65
N ASP A 779 14.28 -11.05 10.75
CA ASP A 779 15.29 -10.51 11.65
C ASP A 779 16.08 -11.62 12.37
N GLU A 780 15.40 -12.68 12.79
CA GLU A 780 16.06 -13.87 13.35
C GLU A 780 16.93 -14.59 12.32
N ALA A 781 16.42 -14.83 11.10
CA ALA A 781 17.19 -15.40 10.00
C ALA A 781 18.38 -14.51 9.58
N HIS A 782 18.29 -13.19 9.79
CA HIS A 782 19.41 -12.28 9.64
C HIS A 782 20.46 -12.43 10.75
N ARG A 783 20.06 -12.43 12.02
CA ARG A 783 20.97 -12.66 13.17
C ARG A 783 21.67 -14.02 13.09
N ARG A 784 20.94 -15.03 12.63
CA ARG A 784 21.42 -16.38 12.34
C ARG A 784 22.29 -16.48 11.07
N GLY A 785 22.42 -15.40 10.30
CA GLY A 785 23.34 -15.32 9.16
C GLY A 785 22.89 -16.03 7.88
N VAL A 786 21.64 -16.50 7.80
CA VAL A 786 20.99 -16.97 6.57
C VAL A 786 20.75 -15.78 5.63
N LEU A 787 20.26 -14.67 6.18
CA LEU A 787 20.00 -13.43 5.46
C LEU A 787 21.04 -12.36 5.81
N ARG A 788 21.42 -11.55 4.81
CA ARG A 788 22.11 -10.27 5.01
C ARG A 788 21.11 -9.12 4.89
N GLN A 789 21.39 -8.00 5.56
CA GLN A 789 20.61 -6.78 5.42
C GLN A 789 21.29 -5.83 4.42
N SER A 790 20.51 -5.20 3.53
CA SER A 790 20.98 -4.22 2.55
C SER A 790 20.02 -3.02 2.53
N GLY A 791 20.31 -2.01 3.35
CA GLY A 791 19.42 -0.88 3.63
C GLY A 791 18.04 -1.35 4.14
N ALA A 792 16.98 -0.98 3.44
CA ALA A 792 15.60 -1.42 3.75
C ALA A 792 15.24 -2.86 3.32
N HIS A 793 16.19 -3.64 2.79
CA HIS A 793 15.94 -4.98 2.22
C HIS A 793 16.65 -6.08 3.03
N TYR A 794 16.11 -7.30 2.93
CA TYR A 794 16.85 -8.53 3.22
C TYR A 794 17.30 -9.19 1.91
N GLU A 795 18.45 -9.84 1.90
CA GLU A 795 18.97 -10.65 0.79
C GLU A 795 19.46 -11.99 1.37
N PHE A 796 19.42 -13.09 0.60
CA PHE A 796 20.13 -14.31 1.04
C PHE A 796 21.63 -14.04 1.08
N ARG A 797 22.32 -14.49 2.14
CA ARG A 797 23.76 -14.24 2.29
C ARG A 797 24.60 -14.92 1.20
N HIS A 798 24.11 -16.05 0.68
CA HIS A 798 24.77 -16.83 -0.35
C HIS A 798 23.79 -17.21 -1.46
N LEU A 799 24.11 -16.85 -2.71
CA LEU A 799 23.24 -17.13 -3.86
C LEU A 799 23.03 -18.64 -4.08
N ARG A 800 24.07 -19.47 -3.88
CA ARG A 800 23.94 -20.94 -3.97
C ARG A 800 22.98 -21.52 -2.93
N MET A 801 22.92 -20.93 -1.74
CA MET A 801 21.96 -21.32 -0.70
C MET A 801 20.53 -20.97 -1.11
N GLN A 802 20.31 -19.79 -1.72
CA GLN A 802 19.01 -19.44 -2.29
C GLN A 802 18.60 -20.44 -3.38
N GLN A 803 19.50 -20.77 -4.31
CA GLN A 803 19.26 -21.72 -5.40
C GLN A 803 18.94 -23.12 -4.88
N ARG A 804 19.71 -23.63 -3.91
CA ARG A 804 19.46 -24.94 -3.29
C ARG A 804 18.12 -24.99 -2.55
N LEU A 805 17.82 -23.97 -1.75
CA LEU A 805 16.52 -23.83 -1.07
C LEU A 805 15.34 -23.69 -2.06
N ALA A 806 15.58 -23.13 -3.24
CA ALA A 806 14.55 -23.03 -4.27
C ALA A 806 14.30 -24.37 -4.97
N ALA A 807 15.36 -25.10 -5.31
CA ALA A 807 15.31 -26.40 -5.98
C ALA A 807 14.81 -27.53 -5.07
N GLY A 808 15.34 -27.65 -3.84
CA GLY A 808 15.04 -28.76 -2.93
C GLY A 808 13.55 -28.91 -2.57
N ALA A 809 12.78 -27.82 -2.65
CA ALA A 809 11.34 -27.85 -2.43
C ALA A 809 10.49 -28.24 -3.66
N GLN A 810 11.12 -28.76 -4.73
CA GLN A 810 10.47 -29.43 -5.86
C GLN A 810 10.51 -30.96 -5.77
N ALA A 811 11.44 -31.54 -5.00
CA ALA A 811 11.45 -32.97 -4.75
C ALA A 811 10.20 -33.35 -3.95
N PRO A 812 9.32 -34.24 -4.45
CA PRO A 812 8.36 -34.91 -3.60
C PRO A 812 9.17 -35.70 -2.57
N GLN A 813 8.86 -35.49 -1.29
CA GLN A 813 9.36 -36.36 -0.24
C GLN A 813 8.62 -37.69 -0.40
N GLU A 814 9.18 -38.62 -1.17
CA GLU A 814 8.70 -40.00 -1.26
C GLU A 814 8.74 -40.59 0.16
N ASP A 815 7.56 -40.78 0.74
CA ASP A 815 7.40 -41.41 2.04
C ASP A 815 7.76 -42.91 1.89
N PRO A 816 8.81 -43.45 2.54
CA PRO A 816 9.26 -44.83 2.33
C PRO A 816 8.31 -45.92 2.88
N ARG A 817 7.00 -45.65 2.92
CA ARG A 817 5.99 -46.39 3.70
C ARG A 817 4.87 -47.03 2.89
N THR A 818 5.08 -47.27 1.59
CA THR A 818 4.16 -48.10 0.78
C THR A 818 4.89 -48.96 -0.26
N THR A 819 5.68 -49.92 0.20
CA THR A 819 6.14 -51.07 -0.60
C THR A 819 6.06 -52.37 0.23
N GLU A 820 4.84 -52.72 0.65
CA GLU A 820 4.54 -54.11 1.02
C GLU A 820 4.47 -54.96 -0.28
N PRO A 821 5.28 -56.03 -0.42
CA PRO A 821 5.19 -56.90 -1.58
C PRO A 821 3.97 -57.82 -1.46
N THR A 822 2.98 -57.62 -2.32
CA THR A 822 1.83 -58.54 -2.44
C THR A 822 2.30 -59.90 -2.93
N VAL A 823 2.28 -60.89 -2.03
CA VAL A 823 2.43 -62.31 -2.37
C VAL A 823 1.20 -62.76 -3.16
N PRO A 824 1.36 -63.43 -4.33
CA PRO A 824 0.23 -63.98 -5.06
C PRO A 824 -0.22 -65.31 -4.44
N THR A 825 -1.48 -65.38 -3.99
CA THR A 825 -2.18 -66.65 -3.74
C THR A 825 -3.16 -66.93 -4.88
N ALA A 826 -3.30 -68.22 -5.20
CA ALA A 826 -4.02 -68.75 -6.37
C ALA A 826 -5.54 -68.52 -6.36
#